data_AF-W2XAJ1-F1
#
_entry.id   AF-W2XAJ1-F1
#
_cell.length_a   1.000
_cell.length_b   1.000
_cell.length_c   1.000
_cell.angle_alpha   90.00
_cell.angle_beta   90.00
_cell.angle_gamma   90.00
#
_symmetry.space_group_name_H-M   'P 1'
#
loop_
_entity.id
_entity.type
_entity.pdbx_description
1 polymer ?
#
loop_
_entity_poly.entity_id
_entity_poly.type
_entity_poly.pdbx_seq_one_letter_code
_entity_poly.pdbx_strand_id
1 'polypeptide(L)'
;MADSDTEELLSERGDDDELDSSTLSKWKFVDETLVELGIDDVEQYLLAKARLEVPRVTERLMTRMYGKHSRPLQPELPVEDIIQLWLDPTVLMLTKQHINANLDANEFATVNEVKKLLEVELWLCFYSISPTKFYAKENKKYYPPANKAMKRKRYYTLLNALGTPSAAISNTSDFWNAPFSPDRHLSQAMDAMRRVCSEIGFVNEVSIASLDDDLLRLRSKSVDDLGLTRTRNPAKGFGPVQHGIVSLVTGLFLCSHVASRGETVVDVLRILMRSLCGVSADSQIKLPGVVFALDRGYQSKEVNRQIMECGGIVIGTHKRDRTFPFTYGKIGIQGQTVMMEKGAKTTKWATMKNSVSSTKITSTMCALAYRSGLGSVVLCNTSLKSAGPGKWSYIPLPRPQQGHPDMHGNEFASFERRVLILTECQRTPDWFLMRQFRITGLVAVQILRAIAKASESPDELEQTSENRCSVYHNLAQHTSVQLVQRILGILTDSISGESRSSAGSEIPSESALGKMKNKELQQMCRDQGLTVSGNKRELISRLLNGESDTNSTKNTIKSPAAALLSAWFLAPISSTDMKVGSKNEENICSRVPRFLEAHSDFRILQTKSYGLLCCPEERYLAFSPDDIALVTRPSSNDSFFAVLEYKTKTRGNTVDTERNIAVRC
;
A
#
# COMPACT_ATOMS: atom_id res chain seq x y z
N MET A 1 -5.89 11.96 -7.88
CA MET A 1 -5.61 13.40 -7.77
C MET A 1 -6.57 13.94 -6.75
N ALA A 2 -6.11 13.93 -5.50
CA ALA A 2 -6.64 14.59 -4.32
C ALA A 2 -5.83 13.99 -3.16
N ASP A 3 -4.52 14.27 -3.11
CA ASP A 3 -3.64 13.79 -2.03
C ASP A 3 -2.47 14.75 -1.74
N SER A 4 -2.34 15.90 -2.42
CA SER A 4 -1.14 16.73 -2.26
C SER A 4 -1.27 17.91 -1.28
N ASP A 5 -2.47 18.36 -0.92
CA ASP A 5 -2.61 19.74 -0.38
C ASP A 5 -3.29 19.83 0.99
N THR A 6 -3.27 18.77 1.83
CA THR A 6 -3.91 18.82 3.16
C THR A 6 -3.07 18.38 4.36
N GLU A 7 -1.77 18.06 4.16
CA GLU A 7 -0.86 17.69 5.26
C GLU A 7 -0.03 18.88 5.83
N GLU A 8 -0.25 20.10 5.34
CA GLU A 8 0.58 21.29 5.66
C GLU A 8 0.32 21.91 7.04
N LEU A 9 -0.62 21.38 7.84
CA LEU A 9 -1.02 21.96 9.13
C LEU A 9 -0.43 21.28 10.38
N LEU A 10 0.47 20.30 10.21
CA LEU A 10 1.23 19.72 11.32
C LEU A 10 2.71 20.15 11.35
N SER A 11 3.14 21.00 10.41
CA SER A 11 4.56 21.37 10.24
C SER A 11 4.98 22.69 10.90
N GLU A 12 4.09 23.41 11.59
CA GLU A 12 4.44 24.65 12.29
C GLU A 12 4.48 24.46 13.81
N ARG A 13 5.34 23.55 14.28
CA ARG A 13 6.06 23.77 15.53
C ARG A 13 7.52 23.55 15.21
N GLY A 14 8.25 24.66 15.22
CA GLY A 14 9.65 24.73 14.82
C GLY A 14 10.51 23.81 15.66
N ASP A 15 11.07 22.81 15.00
CA ASP A 15 12.45 22.43 15.26
C ASP A 15 13.30 23.49 14.53
N ASP A 16 13.62 24.57 15.23
CA ASP A 16 14.85 25.33 14.95
C ASP A 16 16.03 24.41 15.33
N ASP A 17 16.17 23.30 14.60
CA ASP A 17 17.35 22.46 14.64
C ASP A 17 18.45 23.26 13.96
N GLU A 18 19.32 23.82 14.80
CA GLU A 18 20.66 24.27 14.46
C GLU A 18 21.26 23.28 13.44
N LEU A 19 21.77 23.81 12.34
CA LEU A 19 22.16 23.08 11.13
C LEU A 19 23.20 21.99 11.46
N ASP A 20 22.77 20.78 11.83
CA ASP A 20 23.67 19.67 12.15
C ASP A 20 24.23 19.02 10.87
N SER A 21 24.93 19.82 10.06
CA SER A 21 25.72 19.39 8.89
C SER A 21 26.69 18.26 9.22
N SER A 22 27.01 18.07 10.51
CA SER A 22 27.83 16.98 11.02
C SER A 22 27.21 15.60 10.80
N THR A 23 25.88 15.46 10.81
CA THR A 23 25.23 14.15 10.70
C THR A 23 25.25 13.61 9.26
N LEU A 24 25.09 14.46 8.23
CA LEU A 24 25.19 14.03 6.83
C LEU A 24 26.59 13.49 6.48
N SER A 25 27.63 14.11 7.02
CA SER A 25 29.03 13.70 6.79
C SER A 25 29.36 12.28 7.29
N LYS A 26 28.54 11.71 8.18
CA LYS A 26 28.72 10.37 8.76
C LYS A 26 28.24 9.25 7.85
N TRP A 27 27.38 9.56 6.88
CA TRP A 27 26.87 8.59 5.92
C TRP A 27 27.91 8.27 4.85
N LYS A 28 28.13 6.98 4.61
CA LYS A 28 28.97 6.46 3.53
C LYS A 28 28.11 5.81 2.48
N PHE A 29 28.06 6.40 1.30
CA PHE A 29 27.33 5.84 0.15
C PHE A 29 27.95 4.49 -0.24
N VAL A 30 27.08 3.54 -0.55
CA VAL A 30 27.46 2.17 -0.93
C VAL A 30 27.33 2.05 -2.43
N ASP A 31 28.41 1.58 -3.07
CA ASP A 31 28.39 1.20 -4.48
C ASP A 31 28.08 -0.30 -4.59
N GLU A 32 26.90 -0.63 -5.11
CA GLU A 32 26.42 -2.02 -5.23
C GLU A 32 27.05 -2.70 -6.45
N THR A 33 28.30 -3.15 -6.31
CA THR A 33 29.03 -3.83 -7.39
C THR A 33 28.68 -5.32 -7.50
N LEU A 34 28.20 -5.93 -6.42
CA LEU A 34 27.76 -7.33 -6.36
C LEU A 34 26.36 -7.37 -5.72
N VAL A 35 25.39 -7.83 -6.51
CA VAL A 35 23.99 -7.95 -6.09
C VAL A 35 23.62 -9.42 -6.02
N GLU A 36 23.21 -9.87 -4.85
CA GLU A 36 22.58 -11.17 -4.64
C GLU A 36 21.07 -11.03 -4.89
N LEU A 37 20.57 -11.70 -5.92
CA LEU A 37 19.13 -11.79 -6.18
C LEU A 37 18.60 -13.09 -5.55
N GLY A 38 17.80 -12.94 -4.51
CA GLY A 38 17.10 -14.03 -3.84
C GLY A 38 15.62 -14.04 -4.20
N ILE A 39 15.00 -15.22 -4.18
CA ILE A 39 13.54 -15.35 -4.04
C ILE A 39 13.32 -15.50 -2.54
N ASP A 40 13.11 -14.39 -1.84
CA ASP A 40 12.81 -14.43 -0.42
C ASP A 40 11.31 -14.45 -0.23
N ASP A 41 10.85 -15.50 0.44
CA ASP A 41 9.47 -15.61 0.87
C ASP A 41 9.33 -14.89 2.23
N VAL A 42 8.79 -13.67 2.19
CA VAL A 42 8.50 -12.88 3.40
C VAL A 42 7.52 -13.63 4.30
N GLU A 43 6.55 -14.36 3.74
CA GLU A 43 5.64 -15.20 4.51
C GLU A 43 6.39 -16.33 5.18
N GLN A 44 7.39 -16.94 4.52
CA GLN A 44 8.23 -17.95 5.16
C GLN A 44 9.05 -17.37 6.33
N TYR A 45 9.59 -16.16 6.21
CA TYR A 45 10.29 -15.49 7.30
C TYR A 45 9.35 -15.19 8.49
N LEU A 46 8.18 -14.60 8.21
CA LEU A 46 7.17 -14.31 9.24
C LEU A 46 6.65 -15.60 9.88
N LEU A 47 6.42 -16.64 9.08
CA LEU A 47 6.01 -17.97 9.54
C LEU A 47 7.08 -18.64 10.40
N ALA A 48 8.36 -18.51 10.04
CA ALA A 48 9.46 -19.03 10.85
C ALA A 48 9.51 -18.35 12.23
N LYS A 49 9.28 -17.03 12.27
CA LYS A 49 9.17 -16.27 13.52
C LYS A 49 7.91 -16.65 14.31
N ALA A 50 6.76 -16.78 13.65
CA ALA A 50 5.51 -17.24 14.26
C ALA A 50 5.66 -18.64 14.88
N ARG A 51 6.35 -19.56 14.20
CA ARG A 51 6.64 -20.92 14.70
C ARG A 51 7.49 -20.94 15.98
N LEU A 52 8.23 -19.87 16.27
CA LEU A 52 8.98 -19.71 17.52
C LEU A 52 8.16 -18.97 18.60
N GLU A 53 7.38 -17.96 18.21
CA GLU A 53 6.61 -17.12 19.14
C GLU A 53 5.33 -17.81 19.63
N VAL A 54 4.53 -18.35 18.71
CA VAL A 54 3.22 -18.95 18.99
C VAL A 54 3.29 -20.02 20.06
N PRO A 55 4.20 -21.03 20.01
CA PRO A 55 4.23 -22.06 21.05
C PRO A 55 4.49 -21.51 22.45
N ARG A 56 5.34 -20.49 22.58
CA ARG A 56 5.67 -19.86 23.87
C ARG A 56 4.51 -19.02 24.40
N VAL A 57 3.85 -18.27 23.52
CA VAL A 57 2.65 -17.51 23.85
C VAL A 57 1.53 -18.48 24.26
N THR A 58 1.28 -19.54 23.49
CA THR A 58 0.30 -20.57 23.82
C THR A 58 0.61 -21.23 25.16
N GLU A 59 1.87 -21.57 25.45
CA GLU A 59 2.26 -22.13 26.74
C GLU A 59 1.93 -21.18 27.90
N ARG A 60 2.21 -19.88 27.74
CA ARG A 60 1.90 -18.86 28.77
C ARG A 60 0.40 -18.67 28.94
N LEU A 61 -0.37 -18.66 27.85
CA LEU A 61 -1.83 -18.62 27.88
C LEU A 61 -2.37 -19.82 28.67
N MET A 62 -1.97 -21.04 28.30
CA MET A 62 -2.40 -22.26 28.97
C MET A 62 -2.00 -22.29 30.45
N THR A 63 -0.78 -21.84 30.76
CA THR A 63 -0.30 -21.74 32.15
C THR A 63 -1.10 -20.74 32.96
N ARG A 64 -1.53 -19.63 32.36
CA ARG A 64 -2.35 -18.61 33.04
C ARG A 64 -3.79 -19.09 33.25
N MET A 65 -4.36 -19.81 32.29
CA MET A 65 -5.73 -20.32 32.36
C MET A 65 -5.86 -21.50 33.34
N TYR A 66 -4.93 -22.47 33.30
CA TYR A 66 -5.10 -23.73 34.02
C TYR A 66 -3.94 -24.10 34.96
N GLY A 67 -2.88 -23.27 35.02
CA GLY A 67 -1.66 -23.58 35.75
C GLY A 67 -0.72 -24.53 35.00
N LYS A 68 0.49 -24.74 35.52
CA LYS A 68 1.56 -25.52 34.86
C LYS A 68 1.25 -27.02 34.73
N HIS A 69 0.34 -27.57 35.54
CA HIS A 69 0.15 -29.01 35.70
C HIS A 69 -1.23 -29.51 35.24
N SER A 70 -2.11 -28.62 34.77
CA SER A 70 -3.51 -28.93 34.49
C SER A 70 -3.85 -28.60 33.03
N ARG A 71 -3.20 -29.24 32.05
CA ARG A 71 -3.64 -29.07 30.66
C ARG A 71 -4.94 -29.83 30.45
N PRO A 72 -6.06 -29.18 30.06
CA PRO A 72 -7.26 -29.91 29.69
C PRO A 72 -6.94 -30.83 28.49
N LEU A 73 -7.46 -32.05 28.54
CA LEU A 73 -7.38 -33.03 27.44
C LEU A 73 -8.27 -32.64 26.25
N GLN A 74 -9.08 -31.59 26.38
CA GLN A 74 -10.03 -31.18 25.35
C GLN A 74 -9.36 -30.34 24.26
N PRO A 75 -9.68 -30.59 22.98
CA PRO A 75 -9.10 -29.88 21.84
C PRO A 75 -9.64 -28.45 21.66
N GLU A 76 -10.77 -28.11 22.30
CA GLU A 76 -11.42 -26.80 22.16
C GLU A 76 -11.42 -26.05 23.50
N LEU A 77 -11.06 -24.76 23.45
CA LEU A 77 -11.05 -23.87 24.61
C LEU A 77 -12.37 -23.09 24.70
N PRO A 78 -13.06 -23.09 25.85
CA PRO A 78 -14.22 -22.23 26.06
C PRO A 78 -13.87 -20.75 25.89
N VAL A 79 -14.73 -19.99 25.21
CA VAL A 79 -14.57 -18.53 25.04
C VAL A 79 -14.50 -17.81 26.39
N GLU A 80 -15.21 -18.32 27.39
CA GLU A 80 -15.19 -17.78 28.76
C GLU A 80 -13.79 -17.83 29.38
N ASP A 81 -13.03 -18.90 29.18
CA ASP A 81 -11.67 -19.03 29.72
C ASP A 81 -10.72 -18.03 29.03
N ILE A 82 -10.92 -17.79 27.73
CA ILE A 82 -10.15 -16.79 26.96
C ILE A 82 -10.45 -15.38 27.46
N ILE A 83 -11.73 -15.06 27.73
CA ILE A 83 -12.11 -13.74 28.27
C ILE A 83 -11.52 -13.55 29.68
N GLN A 84 -11.57 -14.59 30.52
CA GLN A 84 -11.04 -14.53 31.89
C GLN A 84 -9.55 -14.21 31.94
N LEU A 85 -8.77 -14.61 30.92
CA LEU A 85 -7.36 -14.27 30.79
C LEU A 85 -7.08 -12.76 30.84
N TRP A 86 -7.96 -11.97 30.22
CA TRP A 86 -7.85 -10.51 30.14
C TRP A 86 -8.51 -9.79 31.31
N LEU A 87 -9.30 -10.50 32.11
CA LEU A 87 -9.91 -10.01 33.35
C LEU A 87 -8.98 -10.24 34.55
N ASP A 88 -7.74 -9.74 34.42
CA ASP A 88 -6.69 -9.96 35.43
C ASP A 88 -7.12 -9.47 36.82
N PRO A 89 -6.95 -10.29 37.89
CA PRO A 89 -7.36 -9.90 39.24
C PRO A 89 -6.72 -8.61 39.75
N THR A 90 -5.47 -8.33 39.36
CA THR A 90 -4.75 -7.11 39.75
C THR A 90 -5.39 -5.89 39.10
N VAL A 91 -5.65 -5.96 37.80
CA VAL A 91 -6.31 -4.89 37.05
C VAL A 91 -7.71 -4.62 37.60
N LEU A 92 -8.51 -5.68 37.81
CA LEU A 92 -9.85 -5.56 38.40
C LEU A 92 -9.82 -4.97 39.81
N MET A 93 -8.82 -5.32 40.63
CA MET A 93 -8.67 -4.79 41.98
C MET A 93 -8.35 -3.30 41.96
N LEU A 94 -7.44 -2.87 41.08
CA LEU A 94 -7.09 -1.45 40.90
C LEU A 94 -8.30 -0.64 40.44
N THR A 95 -9.06 -1.14 39.45
CA THR A 95 -10.31 -0.49 39.01
C THR A 95 -11.33 -0.39 40.14
N LYS A 96 -11.51 -1.47 40.93
CA LYS A 96 -12.41 -1.46 42.10
C LYS A 96 -11.97 -0.44 43.14
N GLN A 97 -10.67 -0.37 43.45
CA GLN A 97 -10.12 0.58 44.42
C GLN A 97 -10.37 2.03 43.97
N HIS A 98 -10.14 2.32 42.69
CA HIS A 98 -10.43 3.65 42.12
C HIS A 98 -11.91 4.01 42.21
N ILE A 99 -12.80 3.10 41.82
CA ILE A 99 -14.25 3.31 41.93
C ILE A 99 -14.64 3.58 43.38
N ASN A 100 -14.20 2.74 44.32
CA ASN A 100 -14.58 2.88 45.72
C ASN A 100 -14.01 4.14 46.40
N ALA A 101 -12.87 4.65 45.91
CA ALA A 101 -12.33 5.93 46.37
C ALA A 101 -13.20 7.13 45.95
N ASN A 102 -14.02 6.98 44.92
CA ASN A 102 -14.85 8.04 44.34
C ASN A 102 -16.37 7.81 44.52
N LEU A 103 -16.77 6.74 45.20
CA LEU A 103 -18.16 6.52 45.59
C LEU A 103 -18.50 7.30 46.88
N ASP A 104 -19.79 7.55 47.08
CA ASP A 104 -20.29 8.11 48.35
C ASP A 104 -19.91 7.18 49.52
N ALA A 105 -19.68 7.75 50.71
CA ALA A 105 -19.17 7.03 51.88
C ALA A 105 -19.98 5.77 52.31
N ASN A 106 -21.24 5.66 51.86
CA ASN A 106 -22.13 4.54 52.16
C ASN A 106 -22.28 3.54 51.00
N GLU A 107 -21.63 3.78 49.86
CA GLU A 107 -21.67 2.91 48.68
C GLU A 107 -20.32 2.25 48.42
N PHE A 108 -20.35 0.95 48.08
CA PHE A 108 -19.15 0.20 47.72
C PHE A 108 -19.43 -0.67 46.50
N ALA A 109 -18.44 -0.79 45.62
CA ALA A 109 -18.43 -1.70 44.49
C ALA A 109 -17.64 -2.97 44.82
N THR A 110 -18.19 -4.11 44.39
CA THR A 110 -17.52 -5.41 44.42
C THR A 110 -16.77 -5.70 43.12
N VAL A 111 -15.82 -6.65 43.14
CA VAL A 111 -15.15 -7.12 41.91
C VAL A 111 -16.16 -7.66 40.88
N ASN A 112 -17.22 -8.34 41.36
CA ASN A 112 -18.27 -8.85 40.50
C ASN A 112 -19.07 -7.72 39.82
N GLU A 113 -19.29 -6.60 40.50
CA GLU A 113 -19.88 -5.41 39.88
C GLU A 113 -18.96 -4.78 38.85
N VAL A 114 -17.64 -4.75 39.08
CA VAL A 114 -16.68 -4.31 38.05
C VAL A 114 -16.73 -5.22 36.82
N LYS A 115 -16.82 -6.55 37.00
CA LYS A 115 -17.00 -7.48 35.88
C LYS A 115 -18.29 -7.22 35.10
N LYS A 116 -19.40 -6.99 35.80
CA LYS A 116 -20.69 -6.64 35.17
C LYS A 116 -20.66 -5.28 34.48
N LEU A 117 -19.90 -4.31 34.99
CA LEU A 117 -19.67 -3.03 34.33
C LEU A 117 -18.96 -3.26 32.98
N LEU A 118 -17.88 -4.04 32.98
CA LEU A 118 -17.16 -4.42 31.76
C LEU A 118 -18.04 -5.23 30.79
N GLU A 119 -18.90 -6.12 31.30
CA GLU A 119 -19.88 -6.84 30.48
C GLU A 119 -20.80 -5.87 29.73
N VAL A 120 -21.29 -4.81 30.39
CA VAL A 120 -22.07 -3.77 29.72
C VAL A 120 -21.26 -3.08 28.64
N GLU A 121 -20.02 -2.66 28.91
CA GLU A 121 -19.15 -2.02 27.90
C GLU A 121 -18.95 -2.92 26.67
N LEU A 122 -18.74 -4.23 26.86
CA LEU A 122 -18.64 -5.19 25.77
C LEU A 122 -19.92 -5.28 24.94
N TRP A 123 -21.10 -5.27 25.57
CA TRP A 123 -22.37 -5.21 24.84
C TRP A 123 -22.53 -3.91 24.06
N LEU A 124 -22.10 -2.78 24.61
CA LEU A 124 -22.14 -1.48 23.92
C LEU A 124 -21.24 -1.48 22.68
N CYS A 125 -20.05 -2.08 22.77
CA CYS A 125 -19.17 -2.30 21.63
C CYS A 125 -19.82 -3.21 20.58
N PHE A 126 -20.34 -4.37 21.01
CA PHE A 126 -20.98 -5.34 20.12
C PHE A 126 -22.17 -4.74 19.34
N TYR A 127 -23.04 -4.00 20.01
CA TYR A 127 -24.18 -3.32 19.38
C TYR A 127 -23.79 -1.99 18.73
N SER A 128 -22.56 -1.51 18.92
CA SER A 128 -22.08 -0.20 18.45
C SER A 128 -23.01 0.94 18.84
N ILE A 129 -23.39 1.00 20.13
CA ILE A 129 -24.41 1.92 20.63
C ILE A 129 -24.01 2.61 21.92
N SER A 130 -24.58 3.79 22.19
CA SER A 130 -24.34 4.52 23.43
C SER A 130 -25.12 3.93 24.61
N PRO A 131 -24.61 4.07 25.86
CA PRO A 131 -25.32 3.60 27.04
C PRO A 131 -26.74 4.17 27.17
N THR A 132 -26.94 5.42 26.75
CA THR A 132 -28.27 6.08 26.79
C THR A 132 -29.29 5.34 25.94
N LYS A 133 -28.92 4.94 24.71
CA LYS A 133 -29.80 4.20 23.82
C LYS A 133 -29.94 2.74 24.25
N PHE A 134 -28.89 2.15 24.79
CA PHE A 134 -28.88 0.77 25.30
C PHE A 134 -29.91 0.56 26.42
N TYR A 135 -30.02 1.52 27.35
CA TYR A 135 -30.97 1.47 28.47
C TYR A 135 -32.32 2.16 28.18
N ALA A 136 -32.57 2.63 26.97
CA ALA A 136 -33.83 3.30 26.61
C ALA A 136 -35.01 2.30 26.63
N LYS A 137 -36.17 2.72 27.15
CA LYS A 137 -37.32 1.83 27.34
C LYS A 137 -37.84 1.28 26.01
N GLU A 138 -37.86 2.12 24.99
CA GLU A 138 -38.23 1.82 23.61
C GLU A 138 -37.32 0.78 22.95
N ASN A 139 -36.07 0.68 23.39
CA ASN A 139 -35.07 -0.22 22.82
C ASN A 139 -34.94 -1.55 23.57
N LYS A 140 -35.73 -1.75 24.63
CA LYS A 140 -35.65 -2.93 25.52
C LYS A 140 -35.75 -4.27 24.77
N LYS A 141 -36.52 -4.31 23.69
CA LYS A 141 -36.66 -5.51 22.83
C LYS A 141 -35.43 -5.80 21.97
N TYR A 142 -34.66 -4.79 21.62
CA TYR A 142 -33.47 -4.90 20.77
C TYR A 142 -32.21 -5.20 21.58
N TYR A 143 -32.18 -4.79 22.86
CA TYR A 143 -31.04 -5.01 23.76
C TYR A 143 -31.45 -5.78 25.03
N PRO A 144 -31.79 -7.08 24.92
CA PRO A 144 -32.14 -7.91 26.08
C PRO A 144 -31.11 -7.88 27.24
N PRO A 145 -29.78 -7.82 26.99
CA PRO A 145 -28.79 -7.76 28.07
C PRO A 145 -28.91 -6.55 28.99
N ALA A 146 -29.51 -5.43 28.53
CA ALA A 146 -29.63 -4.20 29.30
C ALA A 146 -30.39 -4.34 30.63
N ASN A 147 -31.21 -5.38 30.81
CA ASN A 147 -31.88 -5.65 32.08
C ASN A 147 -31.21 -6.76 32.91
N LYS A 148 -30.32 -7.55 32.30
CA LYS A 148 -29.71 -8.73 32.92
C LYS A 148 -28.31 -8.43 33.48
N ALA A 149 -27.49 -7.70 32.74
CA ALA A 149 -26.09 -7.43 33.11
C ALA A 149 -25.98 -6.49 34.33
N MET A 150 -26.50 -5.27 34.22
CA MET A 150 -26.49 -4.29 35.30
C MET A 150 -27.66 -3.30 35.16
N LYS A 151 -28.24 -2.85 36.29
CA LYS A 151 -29.29 -1.82 36.26
C LYS A 151 -28.71 -0.48 35.84
N ARG A 152 -29.41 0.25 34.96
CA ARG A 152 -29.03 1.59 34.47
C ARG A 152 -28.48 2.52 35.56
N LYS A 153 -29.21 2.69 36.67
CA LYS A 153 -28.79 3.60 37.76
C LYS A 153 -27.41 3.22 38.29
N ARG A 154 -27.18 1.94 38.59
CA ARG A 154 -25.91 1.45 39.15
C ARG A 154 -24.78 1.54 38.14
N TYR A 155 -25.04 1.22 36.87
CA TYR A 155 -24.06 1.39 35.79
C TYR A 155 -23.54 2.83 35.73
N TYR A 156 -24.43 3.83 35.68
CA TYR A 156 -24.01 5.24 35.66
C TYR A 156 -23.32 5.68 36.96
N THR A 157 -23.73 5.17 38.12
CA THR A 157 -23.02 5.44 39.39
C THR A 157 -21.57 4.98 39.32
N LEU A 158 -21.33 3.74 38.90
CA LEU A 158 -19.97 3.20 38.80
C LEU A 158 -19.15 3.88 37.69
N LEU A 159 -19.79 4.18 36.55
CA LEU A 159 -19.15 4.90 35.45
C LEU A 159 -18.72 6.31 35.86
N ASN A 160 -19.56 7.03 36.61
CA ASN A 160 -19.23 8.36 37.12
C ASN A 160 -18.11 8.31 38.16
N ALA A 161 -18.05 7.26 38.99
CA ALA A 161 -16.97 7.04 39.96
C ALA A 161 -15.61 6.70 39.31
N LEU A 162 -15.58 6.36 38.02
CA LEU A 162 -14.33 6.26 37.24
C LEU A 162 -13.78 7.64 36.83
N GLY A 163 -14.61 8.69 36.84
CA GLY A 163 -14.20 10.05 36.54
C GLY A 163 -13.45 10.74 37.68
N THR A 164 -12.92 11.93 37.41
CA THR A 164 -12.22 12.74 38.41
C THR A 164 -13.22 13.30 39.44
N PRO A 165 -12.95 13.21 40.76
CA PRO A 165 -13.85 13.76 41.76
C PRO A 165 -13.91 15.28 41.66
N SER A 166 -15.13 15.83 41.57
CA SER A 166 -15.38 17.28 41.65
C SER A 166 -14.80 17.93 42.92
N ALA A 167 -14.55 17.13 43.97
CA ALA A 167 -13.99 17.58 45.25
C ALA A 167 -12.46 17.78 45.26
N ALA A 168 -11.72 17.25 44.28
CA ALA A 168 -10.28 17.53 44.15
C ALA A 168 -10.00 18.94 43.61
N ILE A 169 -11.02 19.65 43.10
CA ILE A 169 -10.97 21.09 42.90
C ILE A 169 -11.45 21.73 44.20
N SER A 170 -10.66 21.61 45.26
CA SER A 170 -10.91 22.41 46.46
C SER A 170 -10.63 23.86 46.11
N ASN A 171 -11.69 24.67 45.93
CA ASN A 171 -11.60 26.13 45.88
C ASN A 171 -11.21 26.75 47.25
N THR A 172 -10.56 25.99 48.13
CA THR A 172 -9.92 26.53 49.32
C THR A 172 -8.59 27.15 48.89
N SER A 173 -8.38 28.41 49.23
CA SER A 173 -7.20 29.23 48.91
C SER A 173 -5.84 28.65 49.30
N ASP A 174 -5.82 27.50 49.99
CA ASP A 174 -4.67 27.03 50.76
C ASP A 174 -3.89 25.92 50.06
N PHE A 175 -4.40 25.36 48.95
CA PHE A 175 -3.71 24.33 48.18
C PHE A 175 -3.77 24.61 46.67
N TRP A 176 -2.62 24.92 46.08
CA TRP A 176 -2.47 24.96 44.63
C TRP A 176 -2.36 23.53 44.09
N ASN A 177 -3.43 23.05 43.44
CA ASN A 177 -3.35 21.82 42.67
C ASN A 177 -2.74 22.14 41.30
N ALA A 178 -1.59 21.52 41.00
CA ALA A 178 -0.93 21.72 39.73
C ALA A 178 -1.89 21.34 38.58
N PRO A 179 -2.18 22.27 37.63
CA PRO A 179 -2.94 21.92 36.45
C PRO A 179 -2.20 20.81 35.71
N PHE A 180 -2.93 19.82 35.19
CA PHE A 180 -2.37 18.66 34.47
C PHE A 180 -1.54 17.70 35.34
N SER A 181 -1.79 17.65 36.65
CA SER A 181 -1.16 16.65 37.51
C SER A 181 -1.49 15.21 37.04
N PRO A 182 -0.50 14.29 36.98
CA PRO A 182 -0.74 12.92 36.53
C PRO A 182 -1.72 12.19 37.45
N ASP A 183 -2.75 11.57 36.88
CA ASP A 183 -3.63 10.68 37.63
C ASP A 183 -2.86 9.39 37.99
N ARG A 184 -2.57 9.25 39.29
CA ARG A 184 -1.80 8.13 39.83
C ARG A 184 -2.53 6.80 39.69
N HIS A 185 -3.85 6.78 39.85
CA HIS A 185 -4.66 5.56 39.75
C HIS A 185 -4.76 5.11 38.30
N LEU A 186 -4.97 6.04 37.37
CA LEU A 186 -4.93 5.75 35.94
C LEU A 186 -3.56 5.23 35.51
N SER A 187 -2.48 5.86 35.97
CA SER A 187 -1.10 5.43 35.66
C SER A 187 -0.83 4.00 36.16
N GLN A 188 -1.23 3.68 37.40
CA GLN A 188 -1.10 2.32 37.96
C GLN A 188 -1.93 1.29 37.19
N ALA A 189 -3.16 1.62 36.81
CA ALA A 189 -4.01 0.72 36.03
C ALA A 189 -3.42 0.46 34.62
N MET A 190 -2.91 1.51 33.97
CA MET A 190 -2.22 1.38 32.68
C MET A 190 -0.97 0.51 32.80
N ASP A 191 -0.16 0.69 33.83
CA ASP A 191 1.01 -0.15 34.11
C ASP A 191 0.65 -1.61 34.32
N ALA A 192 -0.38 -1.89 35.12
CA ALA A 192 -0.85 -3.25 35.37
C ALA A 192 -1.31 -3.92 34.07
N MET A 193 -2.13 -3.23 33.26
CA MET A 193 -2.61 -3.78 31.99
C MET A 193 -1.47 -4.01 31.00
N ARG A 194 -0.53 -3.06 30.89
CA ARG A 194 0.67 -3.21 30.05
C ARG A 194 1.46 -4.46 30.37
N ARG A 195 1.68 -4.73 31.67
CA ARG A 195 2.44 -5.91 32.13
C ARG A 195 1.72 -7.20 31.79
N VAL A 196 0.40 -7.26 31.99
CA VAL A 196 -0.40 -8.44 31.62
C VAL A 196 -0.23 -8.74 30.12
N CYS A 197 -0.40 -7.74 29.26
CA CYS A 197 -0.24 -7.90 27.82
C CYS A 197 1.17 -8.38 27.42
N SER A 198 2.22 -7.77 27.98
CA SER A 198 3.60 -8.11 27.62
C SER A 198 4.03 -9.47 28.16
N GLU A 199 3.65 -9.81 29.39
CA GLU A 199 3.90 -11.14 29.97
C GLU A 199 3.33 -12.25 29.10
N ILE A 200 2.14 -12.04 28.53
CA ILE A 200 1.48 -13.02 27.66
C ILE A 200 2.13 -13.04 26.28
N GLY A 201 2.15 -11.90 25.58
CA GLY A 201 2.39 -11.85 24.15
C GLY A 201 3.87 -11.68 23.75
N PHE A 202 4.68 -11.01 24.57
CA PHE A 202 6.03 -10.62 24.15
C PHE A 202 7.06 -11.74 24.39
N VAL A 203 7.78 -12.12 23.34
CA VAL A 203 8.83 -13.14 23.40
C VAL A 203 10.15 -12.49 23.00
N ASN A 204 11.01 -12.26 24.00
CA ASN A 204 12.34 -11.71 23.78
C ASN A 204 13.13 -12.53 22.74
N GLU A 205 13.98 -11.86 21.95
CA GLU A 205 14.76 -12.40 20.82
C GLU A 205 13.96 -12.92 19.62
N VAL A 206 12.64 -13.05 19.73
CA VAL A 206 11.79 -13.59 18.66
C VAL A 206 10.85 -12.55 18.09
N SER A 207 10.12 -11.84 18.94
CA SER A 207 9.02 -10.96 18.50
C SER A 207 9.49 -9.89 17.52
N ILE A 208 8.63 -9.63 16.53
CA ILE A 208 8.72 -8.46 15.66
C ILE A 208 7.68 -7.46 16.17
N ALA A 209 8.17 -6.42 16.84
CA ALA A 209 7.37 -5.38 17.49
C ALA A 209 7.05 -4.25 16.50
N SER A 210 5.79 -4.10 16.12
CA SER A 210 5.30 -2.93 15.38
C SER A 210 4.92 -1.83 16.36
N LEU A 211 5.54 -0.66 16.25
CA LEU A 211 5.23 0.53 17.06
C LEU A 211 4.42 1.52 16.22
N ASP A 212 3.24 1.90 16.69
CA ASP A 212 2.37 2.87 16.02
C ASP A 212 1.55 3.72 17.02
N ASP A 213 1.01 4.86 16.57
CA ASP A 213 0.05 5.67 17.33
C ASP A 213 -1.41 5.42 16.93
N ASP A 214 -2.24 5.28 17.96
CA ASP A 214 -3.69 5.33 17.89
C ASP A 214 -4.21 6.62 18.51
N LEU A 215 -5.20 7.23 17.86
CA LEU A 215 -5.88 8.41 18.38
C LEU A 215 -7.22 8.01 19.02
N LEU A 216 -7.31 8.19 20.34
CA LEU A 216 -8.53 7.94 21.09
C LEU A 216 -9.49 9.11 20.89
N ARG A 217 -10.52 8.94 20.04
CA ARG A 217 -11.48 10.01 19.70
C ARG A 217 -12.31 10.43 20.91
N LEU A 218 -11.85 11.44 21.64
CA LEU A 218 -12.55 12.02 22.78
C LEU A 218 -12.77 13.52 22.54
N ARG A 219 -14.03 13.97 22.68
CA ARG A 219 -14.45 15.35 22.39
C ARG A 219 -14.78 16.18 23.64
N SER A 220 -14.71 15.59 24.82
CA SER A 220 -15.05 16.27 26.07
C SER A 220 -13.96 17.27 26.47
N LYS A 221 -14.37 18.45 26.95
CA LYS A 221 -13.46 19.42 27.57
C LYS A 221 -12.76 18.85 28.81
N SER A 222 -13.36 17.89 29.51
CA SER A 222 -12.74 17.25 30.68
C SER A 222 -11.43 16.52 30.34
N VAL A 223 -11.20 16.18 29.07
CA VAL A 223 -9.93 15.59 28.62
C VAL A 223 -8.81 16.62 28.59
N ASP A 224 -9.13 17.92 28.46
CA ASP A 224 -8.15 19.01 28.60
C ASP A 224 -7.47 18.98 29.96
N ASP A 225 -8.23 18.65 31.00
CA ASP A 225 -7.81 18.73 32.40
C ASP A 225 -6.99 17.52 32.86
N LEU A 226 -7.05 16.41 32.10
CA LEU A 226 -6.32 15.17 32.40
C LEU A 226 -4.82 15.24 32.06
N GLY A 227 -4.34 16.36 31.50
CA GLY A 227 -2.92 16.52 31.21
C GLY A 227 -2.39 15.59 30.13
N LEU A 228 -3.24 15.07 29.24
CA LEU A 228 -2.83 14.18 28.15
C LEU A 228 -2.38 14.95 26.90
N THR A 229 -1.42 14.38 26.18
CA THR A 229 -1.01 14.85 24.85
C THR A 229 -2.13 14.53 23.86
N ARG A 230 -2.49 15.52 23.04
CA ARG A 230 -3.58 15.40 22.05
C ARG A 230 -3.12 15.94 20.72
N THR A 231 -3.54 15.25 19.67
CA THR A 231 -3.26 15.65 18.30
C THR A 231 -4.58 15.81 17.56
N ARG A 232 -4.68 16.87 16.76
CA ARG A 232 -5.79 17.05 15.82
C ARG A 232 -5.36 16.50 14.48
N ASN A 233 -5.91 15.36 14.10
CA ASN A 233 -5.69 14.78 12.78
C ASN A 233 -6.99 14.91 11.97
N PRO A 234 -7.00 15.56 10.79
CA PRO A 234 -8.20 15.72 9.98
C PRO A 234 -8.88 14.40 9.59
N ALA A 235 -8.11 13.34 9.36
CA ALA A 235 -8.61 12.02 8.98
C ALA A 235 -8.98 11.16 10.20
N LYS A 236 -8.15 11.20 11.25
CA LYS A 236 -8.30 10.34 12.44
C LYS A 236 -9.13 10.99 13.57
N GLY A 237 -9.36 12.30 13.56
CA GLY A 237 -10.11 13.04 14.59
C GLY A 237 -9.22 13.74 15.63
N PHE A 238 -9.85 14.24 16.71
CA PHE A 238 -9.16 14.89 17.83
C PHE A 238 -9.29 14.03 19.09
N GLY A 239 -8.19 13.89 19.83
CA GLY A 239 -8.18 13.25 21.14
C GLY A 239 -6.78 12.82 21.59
N PRO A 240 -6.68 12.11 22.73
CA PRO A 240 -5.40 11.65 23.27
C PRO A 240 -4.65 10.71 22.33
N VAL A 241 -3.33 10.80 22.37
CA VAL A 241 -2.42 9.93 21.62
C VAL A 241 -2.05 8.73 22.48
N GLN A 242 -2.35 7.53 21.97
CA GLN A 242 -1.92 6.27 22.54
C GLN A 242 -0.84 5.66 21.65
N HIS A 243 0.34 5.40 22.20
CA HIS A 243 1.41 4.69 21.52
C HIS A 243 1.32 3.21 21.88
N GLY A 244 1.24 2.33 20.89
CA GLY A 244 1.03 0.89 21.08
C GLY A 244 2.11 0.05 20.41
N ILE A 245 2.39 -1.12 20.98
CA ILE A 245 3.23 -2.14 20.36
C ILE A 245 2.39 -3.40 20.14
N VAL A 246 2.45 -3.93 18.92
CA VAL A 246 1.80 -5.18 18.50
C VAL A 246 2.84 -6.14 17.95
N SER A 247 2.69 -7.44 18.20
CA SER A 247 3.50 -8.47 17.54
C SER A 247 3.00 -8.67 16.11
N LEU A 248 3.86 -8.44 15.09
CA LEU A 248 3.48 -8.60 13.69
C LEU A 248 3.17 -10.05 13.30
N VAL A 249 3.66 -11.03 14.06
CA VAL A 249 3.52 -12.44 13.72
C VAL A 249 2.35 -13.12 14.43
N THR A 250 1.98 -12.67 15.63
CA THR A 250 0.81 -13.19 16.35
C THR A 250 -0.39 -12.25 16.29
N GLY A 251 -0.20 -10.99 15.90
CA GLY A 251 -1.22 -9.94 15.97
C GLY A 251 -1.57 -9.51 17.40
N LEU A 252 -0.89 -10.03 18.42
CA LEU A 252 -1.20 -9.72 19.82
C LEU A 252 -0.72 -8.32 20.20
N PHE A 253 -1.58 -7.63 20.92
CA PHE A 253 -1.26 -6.36 21.56
C PHE A 253 -0.33 -6.59 22.75
N LEU A 254 0.88 -6.03 22.68
CA LEU A 254 1.95 -6.30 23.65
C LEU A 254 1.94 -5.30 24.79
N CYS A 255 1.76 -4.01 24.50
CA CYS A 255 1.60 -2.95 25.50
C CYS A 255 1.24 -1.63 24.84
N SER A 256 0.68 -0.68 25.60
CA SER A 256 0.53 0.71 25.14
C SER A 256 0.63 1.75 26.25
N HIS A 257 0.80 3.00 25.84
CA HIS A 257 0.82 4.14 26.73
C HIS A 257 0.08 5.32 26.09
N VAL A 258 -0.90 5.85 26.82
CA VAL A 258 -1.48 7.15 26.51
C VAL A 258 -0.52 8.23 27.00
N ALA A 259 0.00 9.03 26.07
CA ALA A 259 1.02 10.02 26.37
C ALA A 259 0.46 11.18 27.21
N SER A 260 1.17 11.53 28.27
CA SER A 260 0.97 12.74 29.06
C SER A 260 1.61 13.95 28.37
N ARG A 261 1.18 15.15 28.72
CA ARG A 261 1.76 16.40 28.22
C ARG A 261 3.21 16.50 28.69
N GLY A 262 4.09 16.82 27.76
CA GLY A 262 5.52 16.95 28.02
C GLY A 262 6.32 15.65 27.88
N GLU A 263 5.66 14.50 27.76
CA GLU A 263 6.36 13.26 27.42
C GLU A 263 6.80 13.29 25.96
N THR A 264 8.09 13.01 25.73
CA THR A 264 8.61 12.83 24.38
C THR A 264 8.33 11.41 23.88
N VAL A 265 8.42 11.20 22.57
CA VAL A 265 8.30 9.85 21.98
C VAL A 265 9.33 8.88 22.57
N VAL A 266 10.52 9.36 22.95
CA VAL A 266 11.57 8.54 23.57
C VAL A 266 11.19 8.14 25.00
N ASP A 267 10.56 9.03 25.76
CA ASP A 267 10.08 8.72 27.12
C ASP A 267 8.99 7.65 27.08
N VAL A 268 8.03 7.82 26.16
CA VAL A 268 6.99 6.83 25.90
C VAL A 268 7.59 5.49 25.48
N LEU A 269 8.57 5.50 24.59
CA LEU A 269 9.26 4.29 24.15
C LEU A 269 9.94 3.56 25.31
N ARG A 270 10.62 4.27 26.21
CA ARG A 270 11.24 3.68 27.41
C ARG A 270 10.20 3.04 28.31
N ILE A 271 9.04 3.67 28.51
CA ILE A 271 7.92 3.10 29.28
C ILE A 271 7.43 1.79 28.65
N LEU A 272 7.23 1.77 27.33
CA LEU A 272 6.81 0.59 26.60
C LEU A 272 7.86 -0.53 26.69
N MET A 273 9.13 -0.22 26.46
CA MET A 273 10.24 -1.18 26.53
C MET A 273 10.46 -1.77 27.93
N ARG A 274 10.32 -0.96 28.99
CA ARG A 274 10.32 -1.44 30.38
C ARG A 274 9.23 -2.47 30.61
N SER A 275 8.03 -2.21 30.07
CA SER A 275 6.89 -3.12 30.17
C SER A 275 7.13 -4.41 29.39
N LEU A 276 7.68 -4.34 28.18
CA LEU A 276 8.08 -5.53 27.41
C LEU A 276 9.08 -6.40 28.17
N CYS A 277 10.07 -5.78 28.83
CA CYS A 277 11.10 -6.52 29.57
C CYS A 277 10.67 -6.94 30.99
N GLY A 278 9.54 -6.43 31.49
CA GLY A 278 9.13 -6.63 32.89
C GLY A 278 10.07 -5.99 33.91
N VAL A 279 10.70 -4.86 33.58
CA VAL A 279 11.70 -4.18 34.44
C VAL A 279 11.24 -2.79 34.86
N SER A 280 11.77 -2.28 35.97
CA SER A 280 11.38 -0.98 36.52
C SER A 280 12.29 0.17 36.07
N ALA A 281 13.55 -0.11 35.75
CA ALA A 281 14.56 0.89 35.40
C ALA A 281 15.03 0.77 33.94
N ASP A 282 15.30 1.92 33.31
CA ASP A 282 15.72 1.99 31.90
C ASP A 282 17.05 1.27 31.64
N SER A 283 17.96 1.26 32.63
CA SER A 283 19.24 0.55 32.56
C SER A 283 19.12 -0.98 32.48
N GLN A 284 17.95 -1.52 32.80
CA GLN A 284 17.67 -2.95 32.77
C GLN A 284 16.99 -3.39 31.47
N ILE A 285 16.63 -2.45 30.57
CA ILE A 285 16.00 -2.78 29.30
C ILE A 285 17.02 -3.51 28.42
N LYS A 286 16.66 -4.74 28.02
CA LYS A 286 17.47 -5.57 27.11
C LYS A 286 16.55 -6.29 26.13
N LEU A 287 16.69 -5.94 24.86
CA LEU A 287 15.85 -6.41 23.75
C LEU A 287 16.70 -7.00 22.62
N PRO A 288 17.66 -7.90 22.91
CA PRO A 288 18.52 -8.48 21.88
C PRO A 288 17.68 -9.19 20.82
N GLY A 289 17.97 -8.96 19.54
CA GLY A 289 17.33 -9.68 18.43
C GLY A 289 15.86 -9.34 18.16
N VAL A 290 15.24 -8.49 18.98
CA VAL A 290 13.87 -7.98 18.76
C VAL A 290 13.91 -6.96 17.64
N VAL A 291 13.05 -7.15 16.63
CA VAL A 291 12.94 -6.23 15.50
C VAL A 291 11.80 -5.25 15.75
N PHE A 292 12.10 -3.96 15.76
CA PHE A 292 11.16 -2.87 15.81
C PHE A 292 10.83 -2.39 14.40
N ALA A 293 9.61 -2.66 13.95
CA ALA A 293 9.05 -2.13 12.71
C ALA A 293 8.40 -0.78 13.01
N LEU A 294 8.89 0.28 12.37
CA LEU A 294 8.53 1.67 12.66
C LEU A 294 7.97 2.36 11.41
N ASP A 295 6.91 3.15 11.57
CA ASP A 295 6.51 4.12 10.56
C ASP A 295 7.43 5.36 10.58
N ARG A 296 7.36 6.17 9.50
CA ARG A 296 8.08 7.42 9.29
C ARG A 296 7.94 8.43 10.43
N GLY A 297 6.85 8.37 11.20
CA GLY A 297 6.63 9.21 12.38
C GLY A 297 7.54 8.88 13.57
N TYR A 298 7.99 7.63 13.68
CA TYR A 298 8.84 7.15 14.78
C TYR A 298 10.31 7.01 14.39
N GLN A 299 10.63 7.14 13.10
CA GLN A 299 11.98 6.98 12.56
C GLN A 299 12.83 8.25 12.77
N SER A 300 13.14 8.56 14.03
CA SER A 300 14.07 9.63 14.43
C SER A 300 15.42 9.07 14.90
N LYS A 301 16.43 9.94 14.95
CA LYS A 301 17.79 9.60 15.43
C LYS A 301 17.77 9.10 16.88
N GLU A 302 16.98 9.75 17.74
CA GLU A 302 16.89 9.50 19.17
C GLU A 302 16.15 8.18 19.45
N VAL A 303 15.04 7.93 18.75
CA VAL A 303 14.29 6.67 18.83
C VAL A 303 15.16 5.50 18.37
N ASN A 304 15.80 5.64 17.22
CA ASN A 304 16.68 4.61 16.67
C ASN A 304 17.85 4.32 17.61
N ARG A 305 18.46 5.36 18.18
CA ARG A 305 19.53 5.23 19.19
C ARG A 305 19.05 4.47 20.41
N GLN A 306 17.90 4.84 20.99
CA GLN A 306 17.34 4.18 22.17
C GLN A 306 17.07 2.68 21.92
N ILE A 307 16.49 2.31 20.78
CA ILE A 307 16.24 0.89 20.41
C ILE A 307 17.55 0.12 20.31
N MET A 308 18.53 0.68 19.60
CA MET A 308 19.83 0.02 19.39
C MET A 308 20.67 -0.07 20.67
N GLU A 309 20.62 0.93 21.54
CA GLU A 309 21.28 0.91 22.86
C GLU A 309 20.79 -0.24 23.73
N CYS A 310 19.53 -0.62 23.59
CA CYS A 310 18.92 -1.75 24.28
C CYS A 310 19.16 -3.11 23.58
N GLY A 311 19.90 -3.14 22.46
CA GLY A 311 20.16 -4.36 21.67
C GLY A 311 19.09 -4.69 20.62
N GLY A 312 18.07 -3.84 20.47
CA GLY A 312 17.03 -4.00 19.47
C GLY A 312 17.50 -3.66 18.05
N ILE A 313 16.73 -4.13 17.07
CA ILE A 313 16.96 -3.91 15.65
C ILE A 313 15.86 -3.00 15.11
N VAL A 314 16.19 -2.07 14.23
CA VAL A 314 15.25 -1.11 13.64
C VAL A 314 15.01 -1.46 12.18
N ILE A 315 13.77 -1.36 11.73
CA ILE A 315 13.39 -1.35 10.31
C ILE A 315 12.18 -0.43 10.11
N GLY A 316 12.15 0.35 9.03
CA GLY A 316 11.00 1.22 8.78
C GLY A 316 11.18 2.20 7.65
N THR A 317 10.09 2.92 7.35
CA THR A 317 10.08 4.01 6.37
C THR A 317 10.63 5.28 7.01
N HIS A 318 11.31 6.13 6.23
CA HIS A 318 11.89 7.37 6.74
C HIS A 318 11.22 8.59 6.11
N LYS A 319 10.97 9.63 6.91
CA LYS A 319 10.48 10.92 6.38
C LYS A 319 11.59 11.63 5.59
N ARG A 320 11.20 12.56 4.73
CA ARG A 320 12.19 13.44 4.07
C ARG A 320 12.64 14.48 5.08
N ASP A 321 13.93 14.51 5.38
CA ASP A 321 14.54 15.58 6.17
C ASP A 321 15.96 15.90 5.67
N ARG A 322 16.60 16.86 6.33
CA ARG A 322 17.94 17.35 5.99
C ARG A 322 19.07 16.48 6.53
N THR A 323 18.78 15.54 7.44
CA THR A 323 19.80 14.69 8.08
C THR A 323 19.95 13.33 7.41
N PHE A 324 18.95 12.93 6.63
CA PHE A 324 18.95 11.69 5.87
C PHE A 324 19.76 11.81 4.57
N PRO A 325 20.53 10.79 4.14
CA PRO A 325 21.45 10.91 3.00
C PRO A 325 20.76 10.98 1.63
N PHE A 326 19.43 10.79 1.58
CA PHE A 326 18.65 10.79 0.35
C PHE A 326 17.45 11.72 0.43
N THR A 327 17.07 12.31 -0.71
CA THR A 327 15.82 13.08 -0.85
C THR A 327 15.25 12.92 -2.26
N TYR A 328 14.02 13.38 -2.47
CA TYR A 328 13.36 13.44 -3.78
C TYR A 328 12.28 14.52 -3.80
N GLY A 329 11.94 15.01 -5.01
CA GLY A 329 10.92 16.03 -5.23
C GLY A 329 11.25 17.44 -4.71
N LYS A 330 12.41 17.61 -4.07
CA LYS A 330 12.96 18.89 -3.59
C LYS A 330 14.44 18.98 -3.94
N ILE A 331 14.98 20.19 -3.93
CA ILE A 331 16.43 20.42 -4.10
C ILE A 331 17.14 19.82 -2.89
N GLY A 332 18.13 18.95 -3.15
CA GLY A 332 18.97 18.37 -2.09
C GLY A 332 19.97 19.39 -1.56
N ILE A 333 20.38 19.19 -0.32
CA ILE A 333 21.47 19.98 0.29
C ILE A 333 22.83 19.29 0.11
N GLN A 334 23.91 20.00 0.39
CA GLN A 334 25.27 19.47 0.26
C GLN A 334 25.44 18.19 1.09
N GLY A 335 25.90 17.11 0.44
CA GLY A 335 26.05 15.78 1.06
C GLY A 335 24.82 14.86 0.94
N GLN A 336 23.68 15.37 0.45
CA GLN A 336 22.48 14.59 0.21
C GLN A 336 22.35 14.20 -1.28
N THR A 337 21.97 12.95 -1.56
CA THR A 337 21.72 12.47 -2.92
C THR A 337 20.24 12.64 -3.29
N VAL A 338 19.98 13.37 -4.38
CA VAL A 338 18.62 13.53 -4.93
C VAL A 338 18.27 12.36 -5.84
N MET A 339 17.11 11.74 -5.58
CA MET A 339 16.54 10.67 -6.39
C MET A 339 15.48 11.24 -7.33
N MET A 340 15.66 11.02 -8.63
CA MET A 340 14.65 11.37 -9.64
C MET A 340 13.49 10.40 -9.56
N GLU A 341 12.27 10.90 -9.36
CA GLU A 341 11.06 10.06 -9.21
C GLU A 341 10.75 9.24 -10.46
N LYS A 342 11.04 9.82 -11.64
CA LYS A 342 10.93 9.14 -12.93
C LYS A 342 12.23 8.43 -13.28
N GLY A 343 12.11 7.22 -13.80
CA GLY A 343 13.22 6.40 -14.28
C GLY A 343 13.04 4.93 -13.92
N ALA A 344 13.97 4.08 -14.38
CA ALA A 344 13.94 2.63 -14.12
C ALA A 344 13.98 2.29 -12.62
N LYS A 345 13.44 1.14 -12.24
CA LYS A 345 13.52 0.63 -10.86
C LYS A 345 14.98 0.62 -10.38
N THR A 346 15.27 1.18 -9.21
CA THR A 346 16.64 1.28 -8.68
C THR A 346 16.64 1.47 -7.17
N THR A 347 17.74 1.08 -6.53
CA THR A 347 18.03 1.33 -5.12
C THR A 347 19.29 2.18 -5.02
N LYS A 348 19.36 3.02 -3.99
CA LYS A 348 20.61 3.63 -3.52
C LYS A 348 20.74 3.43 -2.04
N TRP A 349 21.95 3.13 -1.59
CA TRP A 349 22.22 2.81 -0.20
C TRP A 349 23.31 3.70 0.38
N ALA A 350 23.19 3.97 1.68
CA ALA A 350 24.21 4.61 2.48
C ALA A 350 24.26 3.95 3.86
N THR A 351 25.44 3.93 4.47
CA THR A 351 25.64 3.31 5.78
C THR A 351 26.24 4.30 6.78
N MET A 352 25.85 4.19 8.04
CA MET A 352 26.41 4.96 9.14
C MET A 352 26.76 4.00 10.27
N LYS A 353 28.02 4.08 10.74
CA LYS A 353 28.44 3.34 11.94
C LYS A 353 27.94 4.09 13.17
N ASN A 354 27.16 3.43 14.00
CA ASN A 354 26.80 3.92 15.33
C ASN A 354 27.66 3.21 16.38
N SER A 355 28.45 3.98 17.13
CA SER A 355 29.05 3.48 18.37
C SER A 355 28.04 3.61 19.49
N VAL A 356 27.53 2.48 19.95
CA VAL A 356 26.69 2.42 21.14
C VAL A 356 27.62 2.46 22.36
N SER A 357 27.55 3.54 23.16
CA SER A 357 28.53 3.88 24.20
C SER A 357 28.63 2.84 25.34
N SER A 358 27.58 2.03 25.54
CA SER A 358 27.47 1.12 26.68
C SER A 358 27.99 -0.30 26.46
N THR A 359 28.18 -0.76 25.21
CA THR A 359 28.38 -2.21 24.94
C THR A 359 29.56 -2.59 24.04
N LYS A 360 30.39 -1.64 23.55
CA LYS A 360 31.40 -1.90 22.48
C LYS A 360 30.81 -2.53 21.20
N ILE A 361 29.48 -2.68 21.09
CA ILE A 361 28.82 -3.22 19.91
C ILE A 361 28.75 -2.09 18.88
N THR A 362 29.35 -2.33 17.71
CA THR A 362 29.23 -1.45 16.55
C THR A 362 28.05 -1.93 15.71
N SER A 363 26.95 -1.19 15.76
CA SER A 363 25.79 -1.44 14.90
C SER A 363 25.86 -0.50 13.70
N THR A 364 25.53 -1.04 12.52
CA THR A 364 25.52 -0.26 11.27
C THR A 364 24.08 0.04 10.90
N MET A 365 23.76 1.32 10.76
CA MET A 365 22.50 1.76 10.16
C MET A 365 22.66 1.83 8.65
N CYS A 366 21.65 1.36 7.93
CA CYS A 366 21.56 1.36 6.48
C CYS A 366 20.37 2.23 6.07
N ALA A 367 20.63 3.26 5.30
CA ALA A 367 19.64 4.09 4.64
C ALA A 367 19.44 3.57 3.22
N LEU A 368 18.17 3.48 2.79
CA LEU A 368 17.75 3.08 1.46
C LEU A 368 16.92 4.21 0.83
N ALA A 369 17.19 4.49 -0.44
CA ALA A 369 16.23 5.12 -1.33
C ALA A 369 15.86 4.15 -2.45
N TYR A 370 14.59 3.77 -2.51
CA TYR A 370 14.04 2.86 -3.50
C TYR A 370 13.16 3.62 -4.48
N ARG A 371 13.47 3.54 -5.77
CA ARG A 371 12.59 3.98 -6.85
C ARG A 371 11.90 2.77 -7.46
N SER A 372 10.57 2.81 -7.50
CA SER A 372 9.74 1.68 -7.97
C SER A 372 9.81 1.43 -9.47
N GLY A 373 10.19 2.42 -10.27
CA GLY A 373 10.02 2.40 -11.72
C GLY A 373 8.66 2.89 -12.21
N LEU A 374 7.69 3.08 -11.30
CA LEU A 374 6.33 3.53 -11.58
C LEU A 374 6.10 5.02 -11.25
N GLY A 375 7.18 5.77 -11.00
CA GLY A 375 7.11 7.18 -10.61
C GLY A 375 6.98 7.43 -9.11
N SER A 376 7.34 6.46 -8.25
CA SER A 376 7.36 6.62 -6.79
C SER A 376 8.74 6.31 -6.20
N VAL A 377 9.11 7.08 -5.17
CA VAL A 377 10.33 6.88 -4.38
C VAL A 377 9.96 6.70 -2.91
N VAL A 378 10.56 5.70 -2.27
CA VAL A 378 10.40 5.40 -0.85
C VAL A 378 11.77 5.48 -0.19
N LEU A 379 11.82 6.09 1.00
CA LEU A 379 13.01 6.11 1.85
C LEU A 379 12.80 5.14 3.00
N CYS A 380 13.81 4.33 3.30
CA CYS A 380 13.76 3.37 4.40
C CYS A 380 15.05 3.44 5.21
N ASN A 381 14.97 3.01 6.47
CA ASN A 381 16.12 2.93 7.37
C ASN A 381 16.09 1.60 8.13
N THR A 382 17.24 0.95 8.27
CA THR A 382 17.32 -0.33 8.98
C THR A 382 18.69 -0.59 9.61
N SER A 383 18.72 -1.28 10.76
CA SER A 383 19.93 -1.91 11.30
C SER A 383 19.96 -3.44 11.10
N LEU A 384 18.95 -4.00 10.42
CA LEU A 384 18.85 -5.43 10.16
C LEU A 384 19.82 -5.81 9.03
N LYS A 385 20.88 -6.54 9.36
CA LYS A 385 21.91 -6.95 8.39
C LYS A 385 21.37 -7.73 7.20
N SER A 386 20.35 -8.58 7.41
CA SER A 386 19.75 -9.37 6.33
C SER A 386 18.92 -8.53 5.34
N ALA A 387 18.48 -7.34 5.74
CA ALA A 387 17.73 -6.39 4.90
C ALA A 387 18.61 -5.22 4.42
N GLY A 388 19.94 -5.34 4.53
CA GLY A 388 20.91 -4.33 4.12
C GLY A 388 21.22 -4.32 2.61
N PRO A 389 22.20 -3.51 2.17
CA PRO A 389 22.58 -3.37 0.76
C PRO A 389 23.11 -4.67 0.15
N GLY A 390 23.09 -4.75 -1.18
CA GLY A 390 23.62 -5.87 -1.96
C GLY A 390 22.69 -7.08 -2.05
N LYS A 391 21.47 -6.97 -1.51
CA LYS A 391 20.44 -8.01 -1.55
C LYS A 391 19.17 -7.50 -2.18
N TRP A 392 18.69 -8.23 -3.17
CA TRP A 392 17.40 -7.99 -3.79
C TRP A 392 16.51 -9.20 -3.58
N SER A 393 15.42 -8.99 -2.87
CA SER A 393 14.38 -10.00 -2.67
C SER A 393 13.31 -9.83 -3.74
N TYR A 394 13.11 -10.84 -4.56
CA TYR A 394 11.89 -10.96 -5.36
C TYR A 394 10.81 -11.63 -4.49
N ILE A 395 9.75 -10.87 -4.17
CA ILE A 395 8.59 -11.37 -3.44
C ILE A 395 7.54 -11.81 -4.48
N PRO A 396 7.35 -13.12 -4.72
CA PRO A 396 6.22 -13.59 -5.52
C PRO A 396 4.93 -13.25 -4.77
N LEU A 397 4.01 -12.51 -5.41
CA LEU A 397 2.70 -12.23 -4.80
C LEU A 397 1.91 -13.54 -4.72
N PRO A 398 1.49 -14.00 -3.53
CA PRO A 398 0.55 -15.10 -3.45
C PRO A 398 -0.79 -14.68 -4.03
N ARG A 399 -1.44 -15.59 -4.75
CA ARG A 399 -2.75 -15.37 -5.39
C ARG A 399 -3.79 -14.93 -4.34
N PRO A 400 -4.71 -14.01 -4.67
CA PRO A 400 -6.06 -14.17 -4.17
C PRO A 400 -6.59 -15.47 -4.81
N GLN A 401 -6.75 -16.52 -4.00
CA GLN A 401 -7.66 -17.60 -4.38
C GLN A 401 -9.04 -16.94 -4.49
N GLN A 402 -9.42 -16.53 -5.71
CA GLN A 402 -10.83 -16.30 -6.00
C GLN A 402 -11.50 -17.64 -5.77
N GLY A 403 -12.25 -17.73 -4.68
CA GLY A 403 -12.94 -18.94 -4.31
C GLY A 403 -13.88 -19.37 -5.43
N HIS A 404 -13.55 -20.48 -6.07
CA HIS A 404 -14.54 -21.38 -6.60
C HIS A 404 -14.13 -22.81 -6.23
N PRO A 405 -15.08 -23.61 -5.71
CA PRO A 405 -14.80 -24.93 -5.17
C PRO A 405 -14.31 -25.87 -6.28
N ASP A 406 -13.34 -26.70 -5.92
CA ASP A 406 -12.91 -27.91 -6.64
C ASP A 406 -14.11 -28.82 -6.94
N MET A 407 -14.83 -28.55 -8.04
CA MET A 407 -15.92 -29.40 -8.54
C MET A 407 -15.78 -29.76 -10.03
N HIS A 408 -14.83 -29.18 -10.76
CA HIS A 408 -14.55 -29.57 -12.14
C HIS A 408 -13.04 -29.74 -12.34
N GLY A 409 -12.65 -30.85 -12.99
CA GLY A 409 -11.25 -31.18 -13.26
C GLY A 409 -10.51 -30.07 -14.00
N ASN A 410 -9.18 -30.17 -14.06
CA ASN A 410 -8.30 -29.13 -14.62
C ASN A 410 -8.43 -29.01 -16.16
N GLU A 411 -9.58 -28.52 -16.66
CA GLU A 411 -9.89 -28.41 -18.10
C GLU A 411 -8.88 -27.51 -18.84
N PHE A 412 -8.33 -26.52 -18.13
CA PHE A 412 -7.25 -25.67 -18.63
C PHE A 412 -5.90 -26.37 -18.76
N ALA A 413 -5.68 -27.55 -18.18
CA ALA A 413 -4.42 -28.30 -18.35
C ALA A 413 -4.11 -28.62 -19.82
N SER A 414 -5.14 -28.73 -20.67
CA SER A 414 -4.97 -28.91 -22.12
C SER A 414 -4.47 -27.64 -22.82
N PHE A 415 -4.90 -26.46 -22.36
CA PHE A 415 -4.39 -25.17 -22.81
C PHE A 415 -2.96 -24.94 -22.31
N GLU A 416 -2.71 -25.17 -21.03
CA GLU A 416 -1.42 -24.96 -20.37
C GLU A 416 -0.32 -25.86 -20.94
N ARG A 417 -0.64 -27.04 -21.47
CA ARG A 417 0.32 -27.89 -22.20
C ARG A 417 0.79 -27.30 -23.53
N ARG A 418 0.06 -26.35 -24.10
CA ARG A 418 0.37 -25.71 -25.40
C ARG A 418 1.12 -24.40 -25.26
N VAL A 419 1.28 -23.88 -24.05
CA VAL A 419 1.92 -22.59 -23.77
C VAL A 419 2.94 -22.73 -22.65
N LEU A 420 4.00 -21.91 -22.68
CA LEU A 420 4.84 -21.71 -21.53
C LEU A 420 4.29 -20.54 -20.71
N ILE A 421 3.91 -20.82 -19.46
CA ILE A 421 3.53 -19.78 -18.51
C ILE A 421 4.83 -19.18 -17.94
N LEU A 422 5.16 -17.97 -18.37
CA LEU A 422 6.34 -17.25 -17.88
C LEU A 422 6.06 -16.53 -16.58
N THR A 423 4.84 -16.00 -16.40
CA THR A 423 4.38 -15.41 -15.14
C THR A 423 2.91 -15.72 -14.91
N GLU A 424 2.53 -15.91 -13.64
CA GLU A 424 1.15 -16.23 -13.26
C GLU A 424 0.21 -15.02 -13.36
N CYS A 425 0.72 -13.81 -13.09
CA CYS A 425 -0.06 -12.58 -13.00
C CYS A 425 0.46 -11.48 -13.93
N GLN A 426 -0.43 -10.56 -14.32
CA GLN A 426 -0.04 -9.35 -15.03
C GLN A 426 0.39 -8.25 -14.06
N ARG A 427 1.16 -7.28 -14.56
CA ARG A 427 1.53 -6.05 -13.83
C ARG A 427 2.34 -6.32 -12.54
N THR A 428 2.86 -7.53 -12.36
CA THR A 428 3.80 -7.89 -11.30
C THR A 428 5.25 -7.60 -11.72
N PRO A 429 6.21 -7.47 -10.79
CA PRO A 429 7.60 -7.17 -11.14
C PRO A 429 8.25 -8.20 -12.09
N ASP A 430 7.96 -9.49 -11.92
CA ASP A 430 8.37 -10.58 -12.82
C ASP A 430 7.69 -10.46 -14.18
N TRP A 431 6.41 -10.06 -14.24
CA TRP A 431 5.75 -9.82 -15.52
C TRP A 431 6.45 -8.71 -16.31
N PHE A 432 6.85 -7.63 -15.65
CA PHE A 432 7.65 -6.59 -16.29
C PHE A 432 9.04 -7.09 -16.69
N LEU A 433 9.72 -7.85 -15.83
CA LEU A 433 11.06 -8.37 -16.07
C LEU A 433 11.09 -9.41 -17.21
N MET A 434 10.22 -10.41 -17.16
CA MET A 434 10.11 -11.49 -18.15
C MET A 434 9.56 -11.02 -19.49
N ARG A 435 8.92 -9.84 -19.50
CA ARG A 435 8.50 -9.13 -20.72
C ARG A 435 9.65 -8.38 -21.39
N GLN A 436 10.70 -7.99 -20.64
CA GLN A 436 11.88 -7.37 -21.24
C GLN A 436 12.52 -8.36 -22.22
N PHE A 437 13.04 -7.83 -23.33
CA PHE A 437 13.65 -8.62 -24.40
C PHE A 437 12.70 -9.59 -25.12
N ARG A 438 11.39 -9.50 -24.88
CA ARG A 438 10.35 -10.23 -25.64
C ARG A 438 9.55 -9.30 -26.53
N ILE A 439 9.12 -9.82 -27.66
CA ILE A 439 8.27 -9.11 -28.61
C ILE A 439 6.82 -9.37 -28.17
N THR A 440 6.24 -8.38 -27.48
CA THR A 440 4.80 -8.32 -27.20
C THR A 440 4.08 -7.50 -28.25
N GLY A 441 2.74 -7.56 -28.34
CA GLY A 441 1.97 -6.80 -29.33
C GLY A 441 2.33 -5.30 -29.38
N LEU A 442 2.57 -4.68 -28.23
CA LEU A 442 3.00 -3.27 -28.16
C LEU A 442 4.41 -3.06 -28.74
N VAL A 443 5.34 -3.97 -28.43
CA VAL A 443 6.73 -3.91 -28.92
C VAL A 443 6.74 -4.13 -30.43
N ALA A 444 5.99 -5.12 -30.93
CA ALA A 444 5.84 -5.38 -32.36
C ALA A 444 5.32 -4.15 -33.12
N VAL A 445 4.27 -3.49 -32.61
CA VAL A 445 3.73 -2.26 -33.21
C VAL A 445 4.76 -1.13 -33.24
N GLN A 446 5.55 -0.96 -32.18
CA GLN A 446 6.60 0.07 -32.16
C GLN A 446 7.73 -0.22 -33.14
N ILE A 447 8.16 -1.47 -33.27
CA ILE A 447 9.16 -1.90 -34.25
C ILE A 447 8.63 -1.66 -35.67
N LEU A 448 7.42 -2.14 -35.98
CA LEU A 448 6.82 -2.01 -37.32
C LEU A 448 6.66 -0.54 -37.73
N ARG A 449 6.27 0.34 -36.80
CA ARG A 449 6.21 1.78 -37.04
C ARG A 449 7.58 2.41 -37.25
N ALA A 450 8.59 1.98 -36.50
CA ALA A 450 9.96 2.48 -36.66
C ALA A 450 10.56 2.05 -38.01
N ILE A 451 10.30 0.81 -38.44
CA ILE A 451 10.70 0.30 -39.75
C ILE A 451 10.01 1.11 -40.86
N ALA A 452 8.68 1.26 -40.80
CA ALA A 452 7.92 2.01 -41.80
C ALA A 452 8.43 3.46 -41.95
N LYS A 453 8.79 4.12 -40.85
CA LYS A 453 9.34 5.48 -40.85
C LYS A 453 10.80 5.56 -41.28
N ALA A 454 11.59 4.51 -41.07
CA ALA A 454 12.98 4.45 -41.54
C ALA A 454 13.06 4.23 -43.06
N SER A 455 12.04 3.59 -43.64
CA SER A 455 11.91 3.37 -45.10
C SER A 455 11.50 4.61 -45.89
N GLU A 456 11.28 5.77 -45.25
CA GLU A 456 10.96 7.06 -45.91
C GLU A 456 12.22 7.90 -46.23
N SER A 457 13.43 7.34 -46.10
CA SER A 457 14.67 8.01 -46.52
C SER A 457 14.74 8.14 -48.06
N PRO A 458 15.01 9.33 -48.64
CA PRO A 458 14.93 9.55 -50.10
C PRO A 458 15.93 8.77 -50.96
N ASP A 459 17.00 8.21 -50.38
CA ASP A 459 18.16 7.72 -51.13
C ASP A 459 18.15 6.21 -51.48
N GLU A 460 17.13 5.44 -51.08
CA GLU A 460 17.03 4.00 -51.40
C GLU A 460 15.77 3.65 -52.21
N LEU A 461 15.33 4.55 -53.09
CA LEU A 461 14.17 4.34 -53.97
C LEU A 461 14.50 3.77 -55.35
N GLU A 462 15.76 3.46 -55.63
CA GLU A 462 16.11 2.75 -56.86
C GLU A 462 16.38 1.27 -56.56
N GLN A 463 15.43 0.45 -57.00
CA GLN A 463 15.48 -1.01 -57.19
C GLN A 463 14.91 -1.84 -56.02
N THR A 464 13.64 -2.25 -56.21
CA THR A 464 12.89 -3.40 -55.61
C THR A 464 11.78 -3.15 -54.56
N SER A 465 11.24 -1.94 -54.38
CA SER A 465 10.37 -1.63 -53.22
C SER A 465 8.84 -1.51 -53.42
N GLU A 466 8.26 -1.68 -54.62
CA GLU A 466 6.82 -1.42 -54.80
C GLU A 466 5.88 -2.35 -54.00
N ASN A 467 6.30 -3.58 -53.69
CA ASN A 467 5.48 -4.54 -52.92
C ASN A 467 5.79 -4.61 -51.42
N ARG A 468 6.94 -4.12 -50.94
CA ARG A 468 7.30 -4.23 -49.51
C ARG A 468 6.87 -3.01 -48.71
N CYS A 469 7.01 -1.80 -49.25
CA CYS A 469 6.57 -0.58 -48.55
C CYS A 469 5.04 -0.51 -48.36
N SER A 470 4.25 -1.02 -49.30
CA SER A 470 2.78 -1.03 -49.20
C SER A 470 2.28 -1.92 -48.06
N VAL A 471 2.91 -3.08 -47.84
CA VAL A 471 2.57 -4.01 -46.75
C VAL A 471 2.84 -3.38 -45.38
N TYR A 472 3.94 -2.66 -45.21
CA TYR A 472 4.27 -2.01 -43.93
C TYR A 472 3.43 -0.76 -43.66
N HIS A 473 3.11 0.04 -44.69
CA HIS A 473 2.17 1.16 -44.57
C HIS A 473 0.75 0.68 -44.25
N ASN A 474 0.31 -0.43 -44.87
CA ASN A 474 -0.95 -1.09 -44.55
C ASN A 474 -0.97 -1.52 -43.08
N LEU A 475 0.07 -2.21 -42.59
CA LEU A 475 0.16 -2.65 -41.18
C LEU A 475 0.18 -1.49 -40.18
N ALA A 476 0.78 -0.35 -40.51
CA ALA A 476 0.84 0.83 -39.64
C ALA A 476 -0.53 1.50 -39.41
N GLN A 477 -1.48 1.31 -40.33
CA GLN A 477 -2.85 1.83 -40.25
C GLN A 477 -3.83 0.90 -39.52
N HIS A 478 -3.42 -0.30 -39.14
CA HIS A 478 -4.26 -1.26 -38.41
C HIS A 478 -4.18 -1.06 -36.89
N THR A 479 -5.29 -1.28 -36.19
CA THR A 479 -5.35 -1.32 -34.73
C THR A 479 -4.64 -2.57 -34.20
N SER A 480 -4.24 -2.56 -32.92
CA SER A 480 -3.60 -3.72 -32.28
C SER A 480 -4.44 -5.01 -32.40
N VAL A 481 -5.77 -4.89 -32.41
CA VAL A 481 -6.71 -6.02 -32.53
C VAL A 481 -6.69 -6.60 -33.95
N GLN A 482 -6.70 -5.75 -34.99
CA GLN A 482 -6.64 -6.19 -36.39
C GLN A 482 -5.32 -6.88 -36.74
N LEU A 483 -4.21 -6.41 -36.16
CA LEU A 483 -2.89 -7.06 -36.29
C LEU A 483 -2.87 -8.43 -35.60
N VAL A 484 -3.44 -8.54 -34.40
CA VAL A 484 -3.55 -9.82 -33.67
C VAL A 484 -4.43 -10.82 -34.42
N GLN A 485 -5.58 -10.39 -34.95
CA GLN A 485 -6.44 -11.26 -35.77
C GLN A 485 -5.72 -11.80 -37.01
N ARG A 486 -4.95 -10.94 -37.69
CA ARG A 486 -4.16 -11.33 -38.87
C ARG A 486 -2.99 -12.26 -38.53
N ILE A 487 -2.32 -12.05 -37.40
CA ILE A 487 -1.25 -12.94 -36.87
C ILE A 487 -1.84 -14.31 -36.49
N LEU A 488 -3.05 -14.35 -35.96
CA LEU A 488 -3.76 -15.57 -35.59
C LEU A 488 -4.43 -16.28 -36.79
N GLY A 489 -4.20 -15.81 -38.02
CA GLY A 489 -4.75 -16.43 -39.24
C GLY A 489 -6.26 -16.25 -39.42
N ILE A 490 -6.87 -15.30 -38.71
CA ILE A 490 -8.31 -15.00 -38.81
C ILE A 490 -8.52 -14.09 -40.02
N LEU A 491 -9.15 -14.63 -41.06
CA LEU A 491 -9.47 -13.90 -42.30
C LEU A 491 -10.56 -12.85 -42.01
N THR A 492 -10.19 -11.58 -42.10
CA THR A 492 -11.14 -10.47 -42.21
C THR A 492 -11.14 -9.99 -43.65
N ASP A 493 -12.31 -9.84 -44.26
CA ASP A 493 -12.44 -9.39 -45.65
C ASP A 493 -11.66 -8.09 -45.87
N SER A 494 -10.71 -8.17 -46.80
CA SER A 494 -9.90 -7.03 -47.21
C SER A 494 -10.78 -5.99 -47.87
N ILE A 495 -10.85 -4.80 -47.28
CA ILE A 495 -11.37 -3.61 -47.97
C ILE A 495 -10.46 -3.38 -49.18
N SER A 496 -10.93 -3.74 -50.36
CA SER A 496 -10.38 -3.31 -51.64
C SER A 496 -10.36 -1.78 -51.63
N GLY A 497 -9.15 -1.22 -51.72
CA GLY A 497 -8.96 0.21 -51.86
C GLY A 497 -9.56 0.69 -53.18
N GLU A 498 -10.81 1.13 -53.16
CA GLU A 498 -11.18 2.24 -54.01
C GLU A 498 -10.46 3.46 -53.46
N SER A 499 -9.63 4.05 -54.32
CA SER A 499 -9.03 5.36 -54.21
C SER A 499 -10.09 6.38 -53.80
N ARG A 500 -10.31 6.54 -52.49
CA ARG A 500 -10.95 7.74 -51.96
C ARG A 500 -9.95 8.86 -52.17
N SER A 501 -10.16 9.57 -53.28
CA SER A 501 -9.78 10.96 -53.46
C SER A 501 -9.72 11.64 -52.10
N SER A 502 -8.58 12.25 -51.80
CA SER A 502 -8.39 13.19 -50.71
C SER A 502 -9.58 14.15 -50.63
N ALA A 503 -10.54 13.85 -49.76
CA ALA A 503 -11.32 14.90 -49.14
C ALA A 503 -10.34 15.56 -48.18
N GLY A 504 -9.60 16.55 -48.70
CA GLY A 504 -8.85 17.47 -47.87
C GLY A 504 -9.80 18.00 -46.81
N SER A 505 -9.45 17.79 -45.56
CA SER A 505 -9.87 18.74 -44.54
C SER A 505 -9.18 20.05 -44.97
N GLU A 506 -9.91 20.92 -45.66
CA GLU A 506 -9.44 22.28 -45.93
C GLU A 506 -8.93 22.85 -44.60
N ILE A 507 -7.64 23.13 -44.56
CA ILE A 507 -7.03 23.78 -43.39
C ILE A 507 -7.74 25.13 -43.29
N PRO A 508 -8.40 25.45 -42.16
CA PRO A 508 -9.14 26.69 -42.03
C PRO A 508 -8.21 27.88 -42.32
N SER A 509 -8.73 28.92 -42.97
CA SER A 509 -7.94 30.12 -43.27
C SER A 509 -7.30 30.70 -41.99
N GLU A 510 -6.17 31.38 -42.13
CA GLU A 510 -5.39 31.91 -40.99
C GLU A 510 -6.24 32.71 -39.98
N SER A 511 -7.26 33.42 -40.48
CA SER A 511 -8.21 34.18 -39.66
C SER A 511 -9.16 33.31 -38.81
N ALA A 512 -9.48 32.09 -39.25
CA ALA A 512 -10.28 31.11 -38.52
C ALA A 512 -9.44 30.38 -37.46
N LEU A 513 -8.22 29.99 -37.81
CA LEU A 513 -7.25 29.38 -36.86
C LEU A 513 -6.90 30.36 -35.73
N GLY A 514 -6.84 31.66 -36.02
CA GLY A 514 -6.65 32.73 -35.03
C GLY A 514 -7.73 32.82 -33.96
N LYS A 515 -8.93 32.27 -34.19
CA LYS A 515 -10.07 32.27 -33.24
C LYS A 515 -10.16 31.01 -32.38
N MET A 516 -9.47 29.92 -32.74
CA MET A 516 -9.51 28.64 -32.02
C MET A 516 -8.74 28.66 -30.71
N LYS A 517 -9.09 27.79 -29.76
CA LYS A 517 -8.36 27.67 -28.48
C LYS A 517 -7.04 26.94 -28.70
N ASN A 518 -6.04 27.25 -27.86
CA ASN A 518 -4.70 26.68 -27.99
C ASN A 518 -4.72 25.13 -27.93
N LYS A 519 -5.60 24.54 -27.10
CA LYS A 519 -5.80 23.08 -27.05
C LYS A 519 -6.35 22.47 -28.34
N GLU A 520 -7.18 23.19 -29.07
CA GLU A 520 -7.74 22.72 -30.35
C GLU A 520 -6.67 22.72 -31.43
N LEU A 521 -5.85 23.77 -31.48
CA LEU A 521 -4.70 23.85 -32.39
C LEU A 521 -3.63 22.79 -32.08
N GLN A 522 -3.36 22.52 -30.79
CA GLN A 522 -2.49 21.42 -30.38
C GLN A 522 -3.03 20.05 -30.79
N GLN A 523 -4.35 19.87 -30.75
CA GLN A 523 -4.99 18.63 -31.19
C GLN A 523 -4.88 18.48 -32.71
N MET A 524 -5.15 19.54 -33.48
CA MET A 524 -4.96 19.54 -34.94
C MET A 524 -3.51 19.26 -35.34
N CYS A 525 -2.53 19.86 -34.67
CA CYS A 525 -1.11 19.52 -34.90
C CYS A 525 -0.84 18.04 -34.62
N ARG A 526 -1.39 17.49 -33.53
CA ARG A 526 -1.20 16.08 -33.16
C ARG A 526 -1.82 15.13 -34.19
N ASP A 527 -2.98 15.48 -34.71
CA ASP A 527 -3.71 14.69 -35.70
C ASP A 527 -3.00 14.69 -37.07
N GLN A 528 -2.23 15.73 -37.37
CA GLN A 528 -1.34 15.81 -38.54
C GLN A 528 0.10 15.33 -38.27
N GLY A 529 0.39 14.80 -37.08
CA GLY A 529 1.73 14.32 -36.71
C GLY A 529 2.77 15.41 -36.43
N LEU A 530 2.35 16.67 -36.30
CA LEU A 530 3.18 17.85 -36.06
C LEU A 530 3.41 18.10 -34.55
N THR A 531 4.49 18.81 -34.22
CA THR A 531 4.84 19.15 -32.83
C THR A 531 3.79 20.03 -32.13
N VAL A 532 3.28 19.57 -30.98
CA VAL A 532 2.17 20.16 -30.22
C VAL A 532 2.60 21.20 -29.16
N SER A 533 3.90 21.42 -28.95
CA SER A 533 4.42 22.41 -28.01
C SER A 533 4.63 23.76 -28.68
N GLY A 534 4.23 24.85 -28.04
CA GLY A 534 4.45 26.20 -28.57
C GLY A 534 3.32 27.16 -28.24
N ASN A 535 3.52 28.42 -28.60
CA ASN A 535 2.47 29.44 -28.52
C ASN A 535 1.51 29.34 -29.71
N LYS A 536 0.37 30.04 -29.61
CA LYS A 536 -0.72 29.95 -30.59
C LYS A 536 -0.29 30.31 -32.02
N ARG A 537 0.62 31.29 -32.20
CA ARG A 537 1.15 31.66 -33.53
C ARG A 537 2.01 30.56 -34.13
N GLU A 538 2.85 29.92 -33.33
CA GLU A 538 3.70 28.81 -33.77
C GLU A 538 2.88 27.60 -34.23
N LEU A 539 1.79 27.27 -33.53
CA LEU A 539 0.91 26.17 -33.91
C LEU A 539 0.16 26.45 -35.22
N ILE A 540 -0.34 27.69 -35.40
CA ILE A 540 -1.02 28.12 -36.63
C ILE A 540 -0.05 28.11 -37.81
N SER A 541 1.17 28.63 -37.61
CA SER A 541 2.21 28.62 -38.65
C SER A 541 2.59 27.21 -39.06
N ARG A 542 2.69 26.26 -38.13
CA ARG A 542 2.96 24.84 -38.44
C ARG A 542 1.81 24.16 -39.18
N LEU A 543 0.57 24.50 -38.84
CA LEU A 543 -0.61 23.97 -39.53
C LEU A 543 -0.73 24.49 -40.97
N LEU A 544 -0.25 25.70 -41.25
CA LEU A 544 -0.32 26.31 -42.59
C LEU A 544 0.90 25.97 -43.46
N ASN A 545 2.10 25.90 -42.87
CA ASN A 545 3.35 25.86 -43.62
C ASN A 545 4.17 24.57 -43.43
N GLY A 546 3.73 23.63 -42.57
CA GLY A 546 4.52 22.46 -42.18
C GLY A 546 5.63 22.78 -41.17
N GLU A 547 6.43 21.79 -40.75
CA GLU A 547 7.55 22.01 -39.82
C GLU A 547 8.70 22.76 -40.51
N SER A 548 8.92 24.02 -40.13
CA SER A 548 10.13 24.77 -40.48
C SER A 548 11.27 24.37 -39.54
N ASP A 549 12.35 23.86 -40.12
CA ASP A 549 13.45 23.09 -39.53
C ASP A 549 14.40 23.83 -38.55
N THR A 550 13.93 24.84 -37.79
CA THR A 550 14.85 25.75 -37.09
C THR A 550 14.90 25.64 -35.57
N ASN A 551 14.19 24.72 -34.92
CA ASN A 551 14.38 24.44 -33.48
C ASN A 551 13.99 23.01 -33.07
N SER A 552 14.52 22.00 -33.78
CA SER A 552 14.28 20.61 -33.40
C SER A 552 15.10 20.23 -32.16
N THR A 553 14.41 20.00 -31.04
CA THR A 553 14.94 19.12 -29.99
C THR A 553 14.82 17.70 -30.55
N LYS A 554 15.80 17.29 -31.37
CA LYS A 554 16.07 15.93 -31.88
C LYS A 554 14.91 14.92 -31.72
N ASN A 555 13.90 15.01 -32.59
CA ASN A 555 13.18 13.80 -33.00
C ASN A 555 14.04 13.10 -34.06
N THR A 556 15.15 12.52 -33.62
CA THR A 556 15.91 11.60 -34.46
C THR A 556 14.98 10.44 -34.82
N ILE A 557 14.82 10.13 -36.10
CA ILE A 557 14.20 8.88 -36.55
C ILE A 557 14.88 7.76 -35.75
N LYS A 558 14.17 7.18 -34.78
CA LYS A 558 14.74 6.14 -33.93
C LYS A 558 14.93 4.93 -34.84
N SER A 559 16.18 4.48 -35.01
CA SER A 559 16.45 3.20 -35.67
C SER A 559 15.58 2.10 -35.04
N PRO A 560 15.22 1.03 -35.77
CA PRO A 560 14.46 -0.07 -35.20
C PRO A 560 15.06 -0.62 -33.89
N ALA A 561 16.39 -0.63 -33.78
CA ALA A 561 17.11 -0.98 -32.55
C ALA A 561 16.87 0.03 -31.40
N ALA A 562 16.89 1.34 -31.67
CA ALA A 562 16.59 2.36 -30.68
C ALA A 562 15.10 2.36 -30.25
N ALA A 563 14.19 2.06 -31.17
CA ALA A 563 12.77 1.89 -30.87
C ALA A 563 12.53 0.64 -30.01
N LEU A 564 13.23 -0.45 -30.31
CA LEU A 564 13.18 -1.71 -29.56
C LEU A 564 13.70 -1.56 -28.12
N LEU A 565 14.87 -0.95 -27.95
CA LEU A 565 15.43 -0.64 -26.63
C LEU A 565 14.50 0.32 -25.86
N SER A 566 13.95 1.33 -26.54
CA SER A 566 12.94 2.19 -25.91
C SER A 566 11.72 1.39 -25.46
N ALA A 567 11.20 0.46 -26.27
CA ALA A 567 10.02 -0.34 -25.92
C ALA A 567 10.25 -1.24 -24.69
N TRP A 568 11.45 -1.83 -24.55
CA TRP A 568 11.78 -2.72 -23.43
C TRP A 568 12.10 -1.99 -22.13
N PHE A 569 12.63 -0.76 -22.19
CA PHE A 569 13.14 -0.05 -21.02
C PHE A 569 12.36 1.22 -20.66
N LEU A 570 11.26 1.53 -21.35
CA LEU A 570 10.39 2.66 -21.00
C LEU A 570 9.59 2.41 -19.72
N ALA A 571 9.37 3.49 -18.97
CA ALA A 571 8.43 3.49 -17.86
C ALA A 571 6.99 3.23 -18.38
N PRO A 572 6.16 2.48 -17.64
CA PRO A 572 4.77 2.30 -18.01
C PRO A 572 4.08 3.67 -18.08
N ILE A 573 3.52 3.97 -19.25
CA ILE A 573 2.77 5.21 -19.48
C ILE A 573 1.43 5.07 -18.76
N SER A 574 1.06 6.08 -17.98
CA SER A 574 -0.22 6.11 -17.26
C SER A 574 -0.93 7.41 -17.59
N SER A 575 -2.15 7.30 -18.13
CA SER A 575 -3.04 8.43 -18.41
C SER A 575 -4.37 8.26 -17.68
N THR A 576 -5.15 9.33 -17.55
CA THR A 576 -6.51 9.25 -16.96
C THR A 576 -7.38 8.24 -17.71
N ASP A 577 -7.29 8.22 -19.05
CA ASP A 577 -7.97 7.24 -19.91
C ASP A 577 -7.57 5.80 -19.58
N MET A 578 -6.27 5.53 -19.43
CA MET A 578 -5.77 4.19 -19.09
C MET A 578 -6.23 3.76 -17.69
N LYS A 579 -6.28 4.68 -16.72
CA LYS A 579 -6.81 4.38 -15.38
C LYS A 579 -8.29 4.04 -15.40
N VAL A 580 -9.08 4.72 -16.23
CA VAL A 580 -10.51 4.40 -16.42
C VAL A 580 -10.65 3.01 -17.04
N GLY A 581 -9.85 2.69 -18.06
CA GLY A 581 -9.82 1.36 -18.66
C GLY A 581 -9.50 0.26 -17.67
N SER A 582 -8.39 0.40 -16.92
CA SER A 582 -7.97 -0.61 -15.94
C SER A 582 -8.97 -0.82 -14.81
N LYS A 583 -9.68 0.23 -14.36
CA LYS A 583 -10.72 0.09 -13.33
C LYS A 583 -12.00 -0.58 -13.86
N ASN A 584 -12.20 -0.59 -15.17
CA ASN A 584 -13.42 -1.10 -15.79
C ASN A 584 -13.26 -2.52 -16.34
N GLU A 585 -12.03 -3.05 -16.44
CA GLU A 585 -11.73 -4.43 -16.87
C GLU A 585 -12.55 -5.48 -16.09
N GLU A 586 -12.60 -5.38 -14.75
CA GLU A 586 -13.35 -6.31 -13.88
C GLU A 586 -14.88 -6.23 -14.10
N ASN A 587 -15.40 -5.01 -14.31
CA ASN A 587 -16.82 -4.81 -14.63
C ASN A 587 -17.20 -5.39 -15.99
N ILE A 588 -16.28 -5.39 -16.96
CA ILE A 588 -16.50 -6.00 -18.28
C ILE A 588 -16.45 -7.53 -18.12
N CYS A 589 -15.36 -8.07 -17.54
CA CYS A 589 -15.16 -9.51 -17.35
C CYS A 589 -16.37 -10.19 -16.69
N SER A 590 -16.89 -9.61 -15.60
CA SER A 590 -18.06 -10.16 -14.88
C SER A 590 -19.37 -10.17 -15.68
N ARG A 591 -19.48 -9.40 -16.77
CA ARG A 591 -20.70 -9.27 -17.58
C ARG A 591 -20.63 -10.00 -18.91
N VAL A 592 -19.44 -10.28 -19.44
CA VAL A 592 -19.25 -10.95 -20.73
C VAL A 592 -19.96 -12.31 -20.81
N PRO A 593 -19.95 -13.19 -19.78
CA PRO A 593 -20.66 -14.48 -19.85
C PRO A 593 -22.16 -14.32 -20.12
N ARG A 594 -22.83 -13.45 -19.36
CA ARG A 594 -24.27 -13.16 -19.53
C ARG A 594 -24.56 -12.48 -20.86
N PHE A 595 -23.66 -11.61 -21.30
CA PHE A 595 -23.81 -10.93 -22.58
C PHE A 595 -23.75 -11.91 -23.74
N LEU A 596 -22.76 -12.83 -23.76
CA LEU A 596 -22.64 -13.84 -24.81
C LEU A 596 -23.82 -14.82 -24.80
N GLU A 597 -24.26 -15.27 -23.63
CA GLU A 597 -25.41 -16.17 -23.52
C GLU A 597 -26.71 -15.53 -24.03
N ALA A 598 -26.87 -14.21 -23.88
CA ALA A 598 -28.06 -13.50 -24.34
C ALA A 598 -28.01 -13.10 -25.84
N HIS A 599 -26.83 -12.99 -26.44
CA HIS A 599 -26.66 -12.41 -27.79
C HIS A 599 -25.95 -13.33 -28.78
N SER A 600 -25.61 -14.55 -28.39
CA SER A 600 -24.93 -15.52 -29.25
C SER A 600 -25.29 -16.97 -28.89
N ASP A 601 -24.98 -17.91 -29.77
CA ASP A 601 -25.07 -19.35 -29.49
C ASP A 601 -23.82 -19.88 -28.73
N PHE A 602 -23.10 -19.01 -28.03
CA PHE A 602 -21.91 -19.38 -27.28
C PHE A 602 -22.11 -19.13 -25.79
N ARG A 603 -21.58 -20.05 -24.98
CA ARG A 603 -21.58 -19.96 -23.53
C ARG A 603 -20.17 -20.08 -22.99
N ILE A 604 -19.80 -19.16 -22.10
CA ILE A 604 -18.55 -19.27 -21.33
C ILE A 604 -18.80 -20.23 -20.17
N LEU A 605 -18.05 -21.32 -20.13
CA LEU A 605 -18.08 -22.29 -19.03
C LEU A 605 -17.19 -21.85 -17.88
N GLN A 606 -15.97 -21.39 -18.21
CA GLN A 606 -14.99 -20.97 -17.23
C GLN A 606 -14.05 -19.92 -17.83
N THR A 607 -13.57 -18.98 -17.02
CA THR A 607 -12.50 -18.04 -17.37
C THR A 607 -11.30 -18.25 -16.47
N LYS A 608 -10.10 -17.99 -16.99
CA LYS A 608 -8.85 -18.00 -16.25
C LYS A 608 -7.92 -16.89 -16.74
N SER A 609 -7.47 -16.04 -15.83
CA SER A 609 -6.49 -15.00 -16.10
C SER A 609 -5.08 -15.58 -16.10
N TYR A 610 -4.20 -15.02 -16.93
CA TYR A 610 -2.78 -15.37 -16.97
C TYR A 610 -1.93 -14.10 -16.96
N GLY A 611 -0.68 -14.23 -16.50
CA GLY A 611 0.32 -13.19 -16.60
C GLY A 611 0.91 -13.11 -18.00
N LEU A 612 2.13 -13.59 -18.15
CA LEU A 612 2.85 -13.60 -19.41
C LEU A 612 2.94 -15.03 -19.91
N LEU A 613 2.41 -15.25 -21.11
CA LEU A 613 2.43 -16.52 -21.82
C LEU A 613 3.39 -16.45 -23.01
N CYS A 614 3.89 -17.60 -23.40
CA CYS A 614 4.88 -17.71 -24.46
C CYS A 614 4.66 -18.99 -25.29
N CYS A 615 4.95 -18.91 -26.59
CA CYS A 615 4.97 -20.09 -27.44
C CYS A 615 6.21 -20.94 -27.11
N PRO A 616 6.09 -22.26 -26.86
CA PRO A 616 7.24 -23.10 -26.54
C PRO A 616 8.35 -23.07 -27.60
N GLU A 617 7.96 -22.97 -28.88
CA GLU A 617 8.86 -22.98 -30.05
C GLU A 617 9.44 -21.59 -30.34
N GLU A 618 8.67 -20.52 -30.09
CA GLU A 618 9.05 -19.14 -30.38
C GLU A 618 9.17 -18.32 -29.10
N ARG A 619 10.17 -18.66 -28.27
CA ARG A 619 10.24 -18.13 -26.90
C ARG A 619 10.41 -16.61 -26.81
N TYR A 620 10.86 -15.97 -27.89
CA TYR A 620 11.00 -14.52 -27.97
C TYR A 620 9.66 -13.79 -28.15
N LEU A 621 8.59 -14.48 -28.55
CA LEU A 621 7.24 -13.95 -28.60
C LEU A 621 6.54 -14.15 -27.25
N ALA A 622 5.91 -13.10 -26.75
CA ALA A 622 5.13 -13.20 -25.51
C ALA A 622 3.81 -12.45 -25.62
N PHE A 623 2.80 -13.01 -24.97
CA PHE A 623 1.44 -12.50 -24.96
C PHE A 623 0.89 -12.49 -23.53
N SER A 624 0.06 -11.49 -23.21
CA SER A 624 -0.49 -11.28 -21.87
C SER A 624 -2.00 -11.03 -22.04
N PRO A 625 -2.82 -12.09 -22.12
CA PRO A 625 -4.26 -11.97 -22.29
C PRO A 625 -4.92 -11.39 -21.04
N ASP A 626 -5.95 -10.56 -21.19
CA ASP A 626 -6.77 -10.14 -20.05
C ASP A 626 -7.41 -11.37 -19.39
N ASP A 627 -8.04 -12.26 -20.18
CA ASP A 627 -8.51 -13.58 -19.74
C ASP A 627 -8.45 -14.61 -20.88
N ILE A 628 -8.44 -15.90 -20.51
CA ILE A 628 -8.75 -17.01 -21.42
C ILE A 628 -10.06 -17.65 -20.97
N ALA A 629 -11.02 -17.81 -21.88
CA ALA A 629 -12.29 -18.45 -21.63
C ALA A 629 -12.35 -19.85 -22.27
N LEU A 630 -12.89 -20.82 -21.56
CA LEU A 630 -13.42 -22.03 -22.16
C LEU A 630 -14.84 -21.75 -22.63
N VAL A 631 -15.04 -21.76 -23.93
CA VAL A 631 -16.31 -21.46 -24.59
C VAL A 631 -16.87 -22.74 -25.17
N THR A 632 -18.16 -22.98 -24.97
CA THR A 632 -18.91 -24.04 -25.64
C THR A 632 -19.99 -23.46 -26.53
N ARG A 633 -20.30 -24.16 -27.61
CA ARG A 633 -21.50 -23.90 -28.41
C ARG A 633 -22.56 -24.96 -28.04
N PRO A 634 -23.66 -24.59 -27.36
CA PRO A 634 -24.66 -25.56 -26.92
C PRO A 634 -25.29 -26.39 -28.04
N SER A 635 -25.40 -25.83 -29.25
CA SER A 635 -25.98 -26.52 -30.40
C SER A 635 -25.12 -27.66 -30.96
N SER A 636 -23.79 -27.58 -30.83
CA SER A 636 -22.85 -28.61 -31.33
C SER A 636 -22.12 -29.37 -30.22
N ASN A 637 -22.20 -28.90 -28.99
CA ASN A 637 -21.45 -29.39 -27.82
C ASN A 637 -19.90 -29.34 -27.99
N ASP A 638 -19.44 -28.61 -29.00
CA ASP A 638 -18.03 -28.32 -29.23
C ASP A 638 -17.53 -27.25 -28.24
N SER A 639 -16.31 -27.46 -27.72
CA SER A 639 -15.65 -26.55 -26.79
C SER A 639 -14.28 -26.12 -27.30
N PHE A 640 -13.96 -24.85 -27.13
CA PHE A 640 -12.68 -24.26 -27.53
C PHE A 640 -12.23 -23.17 -26.55
N PHE A 641 -10.94 -22.84 -26.58
CA PHE A 641 -10.41 -21.74 -25.79
C PHE A 641 -10.47 -20.43 -26.60
N ALA A 642 -11.01 -19.39 -25.99
CA ALA A 642 -11.07 -18.04 -26.55
C ALA A 642 -10.20 -17.09 -25.73
N VAL A 643 -9.46 -16.23 -26.42
CA VAL A 643 -8.74 -15.12 -25.79
C VAL A 643 -9.71 -13.96 -25.61
N LEU A 644 -9.81 -13.42 -24.40
CA LEU A 644 -10.59 -12.23 -24.11
C LEU A 644 -9.65 -11.02 -23.97
N GLU A 645 -9.98 -9.96 -24.69
CA GLU A 645 -9.28 -8.67 -24.64
C GLU A 645 -10.31 -7.57 -24.40
N TYR A 646 -10.20 -6.88 -23.27
CA TYR A 646 -11.14 -5.84 -22.86
C TYR A 646 -10.62 -4.46 -23.26
N LYS A 647 -11.53 -3.64 -23.81
CA LYS A 647 -11.22 -2.26 -24.20
C LYS A 647 -12.34 -1.34 -23.75
N THR A 648 -11.99 -0.36 -22.92
CA THR A 648 -12.93 0.69 -22.49
C THR A 648 -12.73 1.92 -23.37
N LYS A 649 -13.80 2.36 -24.03
CA LYS A 649 -13.80 3.56 -24.88
C LYS A 649 -13.92 4.80 -23.99
N THR A 650 -12.87 5.62 -23.91
CA THR A 650 -12.88 6.83 -23.06
C THR A 650 -12.93 8.15 -23.84
N ARG A 651 -12.85 8.10 -25.18
CA ARG A 651 -12.84 9.28 -26.06
C ARG A 651 -13.94 9.20 -27.13
N GLY A 652 -14.57 10.34 -27.43
CA GLY A 652 -15.67 10.44 -28.41
C GLY A 652 -15.26 9.98 -29.82
N ASN A 653 -14.08 10.40 -30.29
CA ASN A 653 -13.58 9.99 -31.61
C ASN A 653 -13.43 8.46 -31.76
N THR A 654 -12.97 7.75 -30.73
CA THR A 654 -12.87 6.28 -30.73
C THR A 654 -14.24 5.62 -30.79
N VAL A 655 -15.26 6.21 -30.18
CA VAL A 655 -16.64 5.72 -30.28
C VAL A 655 -17.16 5.85 -31.71
N ASP A 656 -16.88 6.97 -32.37
CA ASP A 656 -17.33 7.25 -33.73
C ASP A 656 -16.63 6.38 -34.78
N THR A 657 -15.30 6.21 -34.68
CA THR A 657 -14.53 5.31 -35.56
C THR A 657 -15.03 3.86 -35.47
N GLU A 658 -15.28 3.37 -34.26
CA GLU A 658 -15.72 1.99 -34.05
C GLU A 658 -17.20 1.78 -34.43
N ARG A 659 -18.08 2.78 -34.24
CA ARG A 659 -19.46 2.71 -34.77
C ARG A 659 -19.46 2.57 -36.28
N ASN A 660 -18.57 3.28 -36.97
CA ASN A 660 -18.44 3.16 -38.42
C ASN A 660 -17.92 1.78 -38.87
N ILE A 661 -17.16 1.07 -38.02
CA ILE A 661 -16.73 -0.31 -38.26
C ILE A 661 -17.89 -1.28 -37.99
N ALA A 662 -18.61 -1.12 -36.88
CA ALA A 662 -19.72 -2.00 -36.48
C ALA A 662 -20.96 -1.90 -37.39
N VAL A 663 -21.13 -0.81 -38.15
CA VAL A 663 -22.18 -0.67 -39.17
C VAL A 663 -21.80 -1.38 -40.48
N ARG A 664 -20.54 -1.79 -40.63
CA ARG A 664 -20.01 -2.46 -41.84
C ARG A 664 -19.80 -3.97 -41.67
N CYS A 665 -19.86 -4.48 -40.44
CA CYS A 665 -19.94 -5.90 -40.11
C CYS A 665 -21.42 -6.25 -39.86
#